data_AF-A0A183TVW1-F1
#
_entry.id   AF-A0A183TVW1-F1
#
_cell.length_a   1.000
_cell.length_b   1.000
_cell.length_c   1.000
_cell.angle_alpha   90.00
_cell.angle_beta   90.00
_cell.angle_gamma   90.00
#
_symmetry.space_group_name_H-M   'P 1'
#
loop_
_entity.id
_entity.type
_entity.pdbx_description
1 polymer ?
#
loop_
_entity_poly.entity_id
_entity_poly.type
_entity_poly.pdbx_seq_one_letter_code
_entity_poly.pdbx_strand_id
1 'polypeptide(L)'
;MNSMLVFGTCVLHLAYAGSLNGLTDTAEQTRNKEVQIVNVCDETNSKNSFIYCYGRILEAVNVHNIYSDSKTFVDMPMKLSPNETLTLFNARFGNQTVEEINRDELKAFLDEYFTEPGTELEACTPIDWVREPPHLMRIVDPDLRNWALQLNAIWVRLCRKMKGEVNGDRHSLIYVPNEFIVPGGRFREFYYWDAYWIVKGLVASGMLNTAKAMIRNFQSVIDRFGFIPNGGRVYYLRRSQPPMLTATVYEYYEQTKDVDFLKSILPTLMKEFEFWNDKRSVNVTGQDGQIYKVYQYRTETNVPRPESFREDLKNAMKLPSSARQKFYQDIASAAESGWDFSTRWFSDRKSLITIRTTDIAPIDLNALMCWNMDILGYFFRCVGNIAKSKKFRYMREEFRYAMHYVFYNESEGAWFDYNIPSKSHSIEFYPSIVVPLFTECYQPLNLAKSHGIVRFMNNSGAFDYPGGVPSSLTVGSNQQWDFPNGWSPLNHMIIEGLRKSDNAQMQEEAFRLAQKWVDGNYRVFKKTGHMWEKYDVSGTVPEPGAGGEYVVQEGFGWTNGVILNLLTTYYNRLRVSPVMNGSGTNHLSRTLAMSSSSSTRSHRPRAALSDHMAHRPCIIDEVMKSLCNSAKSRQRLFLCSFIYCSGELLRAVNIHGIYNDSKTFVDMPMKQDPGSFHFLFN
;
A
#
# COMPACT_ATOMS: atom_id res chain seq x y z
N MET A 1 -25.54 21.59 72.22
CA MET A 1 -25.13 20.39 72.98
C MET A 1 -23.71 20.05 72.57
N ASN A 2 -22.77 20.21 73.52
CA ASN A 2 -21.51 19.51 73.76
C ASN A 2 -20.86 18.70 72.61
N SER A 3 -19.55 18.67 72.40
CA SER A 3 -18.37 19.25 73.05
C SER A 3 -17.15 18.88 72.19
N MET A 4 -16.12 19.73 72.22
CA MET A 4 -14.66 19.46 72.28
C MET A 4 -14.10 18.15 71.64
N LEU A 5 -13.01 18.16 70.87
CA LEU A 5 -11.68 18.62 71.31
C LEU A 5 -10.74 18.93 70.13
N VAL A 6 -9.93 19.95 70.38
CA VAL A 6 -8.68 20.36 69.73
C VAL A 6 -7.60 19.28 69.90
N PHE A 7 -6.79 19.02 68.87
CA PHE A 7 -5.32 18.87 68.93
C PHE A 7 -4.74 18.64 67.51
N GLY A 8 -3.67 19.36 67.16
CA GLY A 8 -2.76 18.97 66.06
C GLY A 8 -2.51 20.01 64.98
N THR A 9 -1.84 21.10 65.33
CA THR A 9 -1.11 21.96 64.38
C THR A 9 0.09 21.24 63.75
N CYS A 10 0.41 21.63 62.51
CA CYS A 10 1.65 21.38 61.76
C CYS A 10 1.92 19.93 61.31
N VAL A 11 1.80 19.72 59.99
CA VAL A 11 2.82 19.17 59.07
C VAL A 11 2.09 18.87 57.76
N LEU A 12 2.18 19.78 56.78
CA LEU A 12 1.97 19.52 55.34
C LEU A 12 2.60 20.66 54.52
N HIS A 13 3.85 20.93 54.86
CA HIS A 13 4.87 21.45 53.96
C HIS A 13 5.99 20.41 54.02
N LEU A 14 6.27 19.77 52.88
CA LEU A 14 7.20 18.63 52.63
C LEU A 14 6.49 17.34 52.20
N ALA A 15 5.94 17.34 50.99
CA ALA A 15 5.78 16.13 50.18
C ALA A 15 5.63 16.52 48.69
N TYR A 16 6.51 17.40 48.20
CA TYR A 16 6.67 17.69 46.77
C TYR A 16 8.11 18.18 46.52
N ALA A 17 9.06 17.36 46.94
CA ALA A 17 10.49 17.55 46.72
C ALA A 17 11.14 16.16 46.84
N GLY A 18 10.98 15.34 45.81
CA GLY A 18 11.42 13.95 45.86
C GLY A 18 10.93 13.11 44.69
N SER A 19 11.25 13.53 43.46
CA SER A 19 11.32 12.69 42.26
C SER A 19 11.52 13.62 41.07
N LEU A 20 12.78 13.88 40.69
CA LEU A 20 13.23 14.32 39.36
C LEU A 20 14.73 14.68 39.29
N ASN A 21 15.49 14.52 40.38
CA ASN A 21 16.97 14.48 40.34
C ASN A 21 17.53 13.16 39.76
N GLY A 22 16.82 12.54 38.82
CA GLY A 22 17.27 11.36 38.07
C GLY A 22 17.79 11.69 36.67
N LEU A 23 18.07 12.96 36.37
CA LEU A 23 18.46 13.42 35.03
C LEU A 23 19.88 13.99 34.92
N THR A 24 20.72 13.91 35.96
CA THR A 24 22.13 14.35 35.87
C THR A 24 23.17 13.50 36.60
N ASP A 25 22.84 12.30 37.08
CA ASP A 25 23.86 11.37 37.63
C ASP A 25 23.64 9.95 37.12
N THR A 26 24.24 9.63 35.97
CA THR A 26 24.60 8.25 35.56
C THR A 26 25.59 8.27 34.40
N ALA A 27 26.63 9.10 34.52
CA ALA A 27 27.81 9.06 33.66
C ALA A 27 28.98 8.35 34.35
N GLU A 28 28.72 7.24 35.05
CA GLU A 28 29.78 6.33 35.48
C GLU A 28 29.17 4.96 35.79
N GLN A 29 29.65 3.91 35.11
CA GLN A 29 29.28 2.50 35.24
C GLN A 29 28.13 1.96 34.37
N THR A 30 28.31 1.98 33.05
CA THR A 30 28.08 0.75 32.25
C THR A 30 28.95 0.76 31.00
N ARG A 31 30.06 0.01 31.01
CA ARG A 31 30.74 -0.39 29.78
C ARG A 31 29.89 -1.46 29.08
N ASN A 32 28.86 -1.03 28.36
CA ASN A 32 28.14 -1.81 27.37
C ASN A 32 27.89 -0.88 26.20
N LYS A 33 28.41 -1.21 25.01
CA LYS A 33 28.38 -0.41 23.77
C LYS A 33 27.18 0.54 23.74
N GLU A 34 27.43 1.85 23.90
CA GLU A 34 26.40 2.86 23.72
C GLU A 34 25.74 2.62 22.36
N VAL A 35 24.44 2.38 22.36
CA VAL A 35 23.69 2.21 21.12
C VAL A 35 23.72 3.55 20.41
N GLN A 36 24.44 3.58 19.29
CA GLN A 36 24.62 4.78 18.48
C GLN A 36 23.28 5.43 18.16
N ILE A 37 23.16 6.74 18.41
CA ILE A 37 21.97 7.51 18.03
C ILE A 37 21.98 7.74 16.52
N VAL A 38 20.85 7.47 15.90
CA VAL A 38 20.64 7.51 14.46
C VAL A 38 19.41 8.40 14.26
N ASN A 39 19.61 9.69 13.97
CA ASN A 39 18.55 10.68 13.72
C ASN A 39 17.68 10.35 12.50
N VAL A 40 16.62 11.09 12.19
CA VAL A 40 15.85 10.86 10.94
C VAL A 40 16.48 11.48 9.69
N CYS A 41 17.36 12.47 9.88
CA CYS A 41 18.20 13.10 8.88
C CYS A 41 19.41 13.77 9.59
N ASP A 42 20.47 14.08 8.85
CA ASP A 42 21.72 14.66 9.38
C ASP A 42 22.41 15.58 8.35
N GLU A 43 23.55 16.14 8.70
CA GLU A 43 24.34 17.04 7.85
C GLU A 43 24.81 16.41 6.53
N THR A 44 24.82 15.07 6.40
CA THR A 44 25.20 14.39 5.15
C THR A 44 24.11 14.47 4.09
N ASN A 45 22.85 14.70 4.50
CA ASN A 45 21.69 14.71 3.61
C ASN A 45 20.78 15.95 3.78
N SER A 46 20.96 16.75 4.84
CA SER A 46 20.27 18.02 5.03
C SER A 46 21.04 19.02 5.90
N LYS A 47 21.23 20.24 5.39
CA LYS A 47 21.91 21.33 6.12
C LYS A 47 21.07 21.95 7.25
N ASN A 48 19.78 21.64 7.32
CA ASN A 48 18.87 22.13 8.36
C ASN A 48 18.38 21.02 9.30
N SER A 49 19.13 19.91 9.35
CA SER A 49 18.81 18.74 10.18
C SER A 49 18.70 19.08 11.68
N PHE A 50 19.53 19.98 12.20
CA PHE A 50 19.49 20.46 13.59
C PHE A 50 18.30 21.40 13.92
N ILE A 51 17.43 21.68 12.95
CA ILE A 51 16.17 22.41 13.15
C ILE A 51 14.98 21.45 13.02
N TYR A 52 14.96 20.63 11.95
CA TYR A 52 13.78 19.84 11.58
C TYR A 52 13.87 18.35 11.92
N CYS A 53 15.07 17.82 12.21
CA CYS A 53 15.28 16.39 12.45
C CYS A 53 15.73 16.07 13.88
N TYR A 54 16.44 17.00 14.51
CA TYR A 54 16.84 16.96 15.91
C TYR A 54 17.09 18.40 16.40
N GLY A 55 17.35 18.57 17.70
CA GLY A 55 17.82 19.84 18.27
C GLY A 55 16.79 20.57 19.14
N ARG A 56 17.29 21.57 19.86
CA ARG A 56 16.58 22.23 20.97
C ARG A 56 15.29 22.95 20.55
N ILE A 57 15.23 23.50 19.34
CA ILE A 57 14.01 24.20 18.86
C ILE A 57 12.89 23.18 18.67
N LEU A 58 13.16 22.06 18.00
CA LEU A 58 12.20 20.98 17.80
C LEU A 58 11.71 20.41 19.14
N GLU A 59 12.63 20.17 20.08
CA GLU A 59 12.31 19.71 21.43
C GLU A 59 11.41 20.70 22.15
N ALA A 60 11.77 21.99 22.20
CA ALA A 60 11.01 23.02 22.89
C ALA A 60 9.60 23.19 22.34
N VAL A 61 9.44 23.21 21.02
CA VAL A 61 8.12 23.30 20.38
C VAL A 61 7.20 22.17 20.83
N ASN A 62 7.73 20.95 20.91
CA ASN A 62 6.95 19.76 21.23
C ASN A 62 6.67 19.61 22.72
N VAL A 63 7.67 19.88 23.59
CA VAL A 63 7.53 19.85 25.05
C VAL A 63 6.46 20.85 25.51
N HIS A 64 6.47 22.06 24.93
CA HIS A 64 5.51 23.12 25.28
C HIS A 64 4.15 23.01 24.58
N ASN A 65 3.94 21.97 23.75
CA ASN A 65 2.70 21.79 22.98
C ASN A 65 2.27 23.11 22.31
N ILE A 66 3.20 23.72 21.56
CA ILE A 66 2.93 25.00 20.90
C ILE A 66 1.82 24.84 19.86
N TYR A 67 1.87 23.75 19.09
CA TYR A 67 0.86 23.38 18.12
C TYR A 67 0.22 22.04 18.51
N SER A 68 -1.08 21.90 18.19
CA SER A 68 -1.83 20.67 18.47
C SER A 68 -1.33 19.47 17.66
N ASP A 69 -0.87 19.70 16.43
CA ASP A 69 -0.26 18.68 15.56
C ASP A 69 1.25 18.90 15.48
N SER A 70 2.05 17.91 15.88
CA SER A 70 3.51 17.91 15.87
C SER A 70 4.09 18.17 14.48
N LYS A 71 3.37 17.80 13.40
CA LYS A 71 3.78 18.07 12.01
C LYS A 71 3.80 19.56 11.66
N THR A 72 3.02 20.38 12.38
CA THR A 72 2.86 21.80 12.07
C THR A 72 4.20 22.52 12.01
N PHE A 73 5.03 22.38 13.05
CA PHE A 73 6.31 23.08 13.13
C PHE A 73 7.33 22.59 12.11
N VAL A 74 7.42 21.28 11.93
CA VAL A 74 8.40 20.71 10.98
C VAL A 74 8.05 21.02 9.53
N ASP A 75 6.84 21.51 9.24
CA ASP A 75 6.42 22.03 7.94
C ASP A 75 6.59 23.56 7.80
N MET A 76 6.94 24.29 8.86
CA MET A 76 7.08 25.76 8.82
C MET A 76 8.41 26.16 8.18
N PRO A 77 8.42 26.94 7.08
CA PRO A 77 9.66 27.47 6.53
C PRO A 77 10.27 28.54 7.43
N MET A 78 11.60 28.54 7.55
CA MET A 78 12.37 29.60 8.20
C MET A 78 12.42 30.85 7.32
N LYS A 79 12.35 32.03 7.94
CA LYS A 79 12.56 33.33 7.28
C LYS A 79 14.05 33.60 7.05
N LEU A 80 14.90 33.14 7.97
CA LEU A 80 16.36 33.27 7.94
C LEU A 80 17.06 31.93 7.66
N SER A 81 18.39 31.92 7.54
CA SER A 81 19.12 30.65 7.40
C SER A 81 19.02 29.79 8.68
N PRO A 82 19.25 28.46 8.60
CA PRO A 82 19.25 27.58 9.77
C PRO A 82 20.18 28.06 10.90
N ASN A 83 21.41 28.47 10.55
CA ASN A 83 22.42 28.91 11.52
C ASN A 83 22.05 30.24 12.18
N GLU A 84 21.54 31.20 11.42
CA GLU A 84 21.07 32.47 11.98
C GLU A 84 19.88 32.25 12.91
N THR A 85 18.93 31.42 12.51
CA THR A 85 17.75 31.07 13.32
C THR A 85 18.16 30.44 14.65
N LEU A 86 19.09 29.47 14.62
CA LEU A 86 19.62 28.85 15.85
C LEU A 86 20.41 29.84 16.71
N THR A 87 21.19 30.73 16.10
CA THR A 87 21.94 31.77 16.83
C THR A 87 21.00 32.69 17.59
N LEU A 88 19.91 33.13 16.94
CA LEU A 88 18.89 33.98 17.57
C LEU A 88 18.09 33.23 18.65
N PHE A 89 17.80 31.96 18.45
CA PHE A 89 17.19 31.11 19.47
C PHE A 89 18.08 31.00 20.71
N ASN A 90 19.37 30.72 20.52
CA ASN A 90 20.34 30.63 21.61
C ASN A 90 20.57 31.98 22.31
N ALA A 91 20.53 33.09 21.57
CA ALA A 91 20.61 34.42 22.18
C ALA A 91 19.40 34.71 23.10
N ARG A 92 18.21 34.21 22.75
CA ARG A 92 16.97 34.42 23.51
C ARG A 92 16.78 33.43 24.67
N PHE A 93 17.14 32.16 24.46
CA PHE A 93 16.81 31.06 25.38
C PHE A 93 18.02 30.21 25.83
N GLY A 94 19.25 30.57 25.44
CA GLY A 94 20.44 29.73 25.61
C GLY A 94 20.75 29.34 27.06
N ASN A 95 20.40 30.21 28.02
CA ASN A 95 20.66 30.02 29.46
C ASN A 95 19.56 29.24 30.20
N GLN A 96 18.50 28.82 29.50
CA GLN A 96 17.35 28.10 30.08
C GLN A 96 17.40 26.64 29.62
N THR A 97 16.90 25.71 30.41
CA THR A 97 16.57 24.36 29.92
C THR A 97 15.35 24.42 28.99
N VAL A 98 15.06 23.35 28.25
CA VAL A 98 13.91 23.34 27.34
C VAL A 98 12.59 23.52 28.12
N GLU A 99 12.48 22.92 29.30
CA GLU A 99 11.33 22.96 30.18
C GLU A 99 11.10 24.34 30.82
N GLU A 100 12.18 25.12 31.00
CA GLU A 100 12.14 26.46 31.60
C GLU A 100 11.69 27.56 30.62
N ILE A 101 11.77 27.31 29.31
CA ILE A 101 11.38 28.29 28.29
C ILE A 101 9.92 28.70 28.46
N ASN A 102 9.67 30.01 28.54
CA ASN A 102 8.31 30.52 28.55
C ASN A 102 7.59 30.22 27.22
N ARG A 103 6.42 29.58 27.31
CA ARG A 103 5.63 29.14 26.15
C ARG A 103 5.24 30.28 25.21
N ASP A 104 4.85 31.44 25.75
CA ASP A 104 4.39 32.58 24.95
C ASP A 104 5.57 33.28 24.27
N GLU A 105 6.72 33.37 24.94
CA GLU A 105 7.96 33.87 24.34
C GLU A 105 8.48 32.95 23.24
N LEU A 106 8.38 31.63 23.42
CA LEU A 106 8.70 30.64 22.39
C LEU A 106 7.76 30.80 21.18
N LYS A 107 6.46 30.96 21.42
CA LYS A 107 5.50 31.21 20.33
C LYS A 107 5.83 32.50 19.58
N ALA A 108 6.14 33.58 20.30
CA ALA A 108 6.55 34.85 19.69
C ALA A 108 7.83 34.70 18.84
N PHE A 109 8.82 33.94 19.32
CA PHE A 109 10.01 33.62 18.52
C PHE A 109 9.66 32.88 17.22
N LEU A 110 8.78 31.87 17.29
CA LEU A 110 8.36 31.13 16.10
C LEU A 110 7.61 32.02 15.10
N ASP A 111 6.72 32.89 15.58
CA ASP A 111 5.99 33.83 14.73
C ASP A 111 6.92 34.86 14.06
N GLU A 112 7.97 35.27 14.77
CA GLU A 112 8.97 36.20 14.27
C GLU A 112 9.83 35.58 13.16
N TYR A 113 10.29 34.33 13.32
CA TYR A 113 11.32 33.72 12.47
C TYR A 113 10.87 32.58 11.54
N PHE A 114 9.63 32.12 11.65
CA PHE A 114 9.06 31.11 10.76
C PHE A 114 7.83 31.65 10.03
N THR A 115 7.51 31.05 8.90
CA THR A 115 6.28 31.31 8.14
C THR A 115 5.29 30.15 8.30
N GLU A 116 4.04 30.39 7.93
CA GLU A 116 3.03 29.35 7.97
C GLU A 116 3.40 28.16 7.05
N PRO A 117 3.02 26.93 7.43
CA PRO A 117 3.20 25.76 6.56
C PRO A 117 2.60 25.99 5.17
N GLY A 118 3.22 25.44 4.14
CA GLY A 118 2.70 25.45 2.76
C GLY A 118 2.85 26.75 1.99
N THR A 119 3.43 27.81 2.57
CA THR A 119 3.77 29.06 1.85
C THR A 119 4.78 28.85 0.72
N GLU A 120 5.46 27.71 0.72
CA GLU A 120 6.42 27.21 -0.27
C GLU A 120 5.76 26.75 -1.59
N LEU A 121 4.45 26.51 -1.54
CA LEU A 121 3.67 25.93 -2.64
C LEU A 121 2.73 26.97 -3.25
N GLU A 122 2.49 26.82 -4.54
CA GLU A 122 1.44 27.52 -5.28
C GLU A 122 0.48 26.50 -5.90
N ALA A 123 -0.78 26.90 -6.06
CA ALA A 123 -1.74 26.11 -6.82
C ALA A 123 -1.37 26.12 -8.30
N CYS A 124 -1.60 25.00 -8.98
CA CYS A 124 -1.42 24.90 -10.42
C CYS A 124 -2.67 24.36 -11.11
N THR A 125 -2.75 24.54 -12.42
CA THR A 125 -3.71 23.81 -13.26
C THR A 125 -2.89 22.89 -14.16
N PRO A 126 -3.08 21.57 -14.09
CA PRO A 126 -2.36 20.65 -14.96
C PRO A 126 -2.65 20.94 -16.43
N ILE A 127 -1.61 21.00 -17.26
CA ILE A 127 -1.68 21.47 -18.66
C ILE A 127 -2.55 20.60 -19.57
N ASP A 128 -2.68 19.32 -19.24
CA ASP A 128 -3.42 18.31 -19.99
C ASP A 128 -4.78 17.98 -19.36
N TRP A 129 -5.20 18.76 -18.35
CA TRP A 129 -6.52 18.61 -17.76
C TRP A 129 -7.60 19.06 -18.75
N VAL A 130 -8.59 18.19 -18.96
CA VAL A 130 -9.79 18.51 -19.76
C VAL A 130 -11.04 18.20 -18.96
N ARG A 131 -12.09 19.00 -19.15
CA ARG A 131 -13.34 18.88 -18.37
C ARG A 131 -14.03 17.53 -18.58
N GLU A 132 -14.07 17.04 -19.83
CA GLU A 132 -14.76 15.81 -20.23
C GLU A 132 -13.79 14.84 -20.92
N PRO A 133 -12.93 14.13 -20.17
CA PRO A 133 -11.98 13.19 -20.76
C PRO A 133 -12.69 12.04 -21.48
N PRO A 134 -12.22 11.62 -22.69
CA PRO A 134 -12.89 10.57 -23.46
C PRO A 134 -13.11 9.25 -22.72
N HIS A 135 -12.18 8.85 -21.85
CA HIS A 135 -12.31 7.62 -21.05
C HIS A 135 -13.44 7.70 -20.04
N LEU A 136 -13.63 8.84 -19.38
CA LEU A 136 -14.70 9.04 -18.40
C LEU A 136 -16.07 9.12 -19.09
N MET A 137 -16.12 9.65 -20.32
CA MET A 137 -17.37 9.73 -21.09
C MET A 137 -17.92 8.36 -21.53
N ARG A 138 -17.11 7.30 -21.46
CA ARG A 138 -17.56 5.92 -21.73
C ARG A 138 -18.39 5.32 -20.60
N ILE A 139 -18.33 5.87 -19.38
CA ILE A 139 -19.10 5.38 -18.23
C ILE A 139 -20.59 5.45 -18.57
N VAL A 140 -21.26 4.29 -18.56
CA VAL A 140 -22.63 4.13 -19.04
C VAL A 140 -23.65 4.70 -18.07
N ASP A 141 -23.42 4.51 -16.77
CA ASP A 141 -24.29 5.06 -15.73
C ASP A 141 -24.12 6.60 -15.65
N PRO A 142 -25.19 7.38 -15.86
CA PRO A 142 -25.09 8.84 -15.93
C PRO A 142 -24.68 9.47 -14.60
N ASP A 143 -25.09 8.90 -13.46
CA ASP A 143 -24.77 9.42 -12.13
C ASP A 143 -23.30 9.16 -11.79
N LEU A 144 -22.83 7.93 -12.05
CA LEU A 144 -21.41 7.60 -11.86
C LEU A 144 -20.51 8.38 -12.82
N ARG A 145 -20.95 8.62 -14.06
CA ARG A 145 -20.22 9.47 -15.01
C ARG A 145 -20.13 10.91 -14.50
N ASN A 146 -21.24 11.49 -14.04
CA ASN A 146 -21.24 12.84 -13.48
C ASN A 146 -20.35 12.95 -12.23
N TRP A 147 -20.33 11.90 -11.39
CA TRP A 147 -19.39 11.83 -10.26
C TRP A 147 -17.93 11.75 -10.72
N ALA A 148 -17.61 10.91 -11.71
CA ALA A 148 -16.27 10.83 -12.28
C ALA A 148 -15.76 12.19 -12.80
N LEU A 149 -16.63 12.98 -13.45
CA LEU A 149 -16.29 14.33 -13.91
C LEU A 149 -16.02 15.30 -12.73
N GLN A 150 -16.74 15.16 -11.61
CA GLN A 150 -16.45 15.91 -10.39
C GLN A 150 -15.10 15.51 -9.79
N LEU A 151 -14.78 14.22 -9.76
CA LEU A 151 -13.47 13.74 -9.30
C LEU A 151 -12.33 14.20 -10.21
N ASN A 152 -12.54 14.21 -11.53
CA ASN A 152 -11.58 14.78 -12.47
C ASN A 152 -11.29 16.27 -12.17
N ALA A 153 -12.31 17.05 -11.80
CA ALA A 153 -12.11 18.45 -11.42
C ALA A 153 -11.32 18.63 -10.10
N ILE A 154 -11.27 17.61 -9.23
CA ILE A 154 -10.47 17.66 -8.00
C ILE A 154 -8.97 17.68 -8.31
N TRP A 155 -8.50 17.12 -9.44
CA TRP A 155 -7.07 17.17 -9.81
C TRP A 155 -6.53 18.59 -9.92
N VAL A 156 -7.35 19.53 -10.41
CA VAL A 156 -6.99 20.97 -10.44
C VAL A 156 -6.82 21.52 -9.01
N ARG A 157 -7.68 21.11 -8.07
CA ARG A 157 -7.63 21.56 -6.67
C ARG A 157 -6.43 20.99 -5.90
N LEU A 158 -6.01 19.77 -6.24
CA LEU A 158 -4.90 19.07 -5.60
C LEU A 158 -3.54 19.33 -6.28
N CYS A 159 -3.51 20.01 -7.43
CA CYS A 159 -2.27 20.36 -8.10
C CYS A 159 -1.49 21.40 -7.29
N ARG A 160 -0.21 21.10 -7.02
CA ARG A 160 0.74 22.01 -6.41
C ARG A 160 2.01 22.11 -7.25
N LYS A 161 2.63 23.28 -7.19
CA LYS A 161 3.95 23.56 -7.73
C LYS A 161 4.77 24.28 -6.67
N MET A 162 6.08 24.06 -6.64
CA MET A 162 6.97 24.75 -5.71
C MET A 162 7.35 26.14 -6.24
N LYS A 163 7.37 27.15 -5.37
CA LYS A 163 7.69 28.52 -5.73
C LYS A 163 9.20 28.68 -6.02
N GLY A 164 9.56 28.67 -7.30
CA GLY A 164 10.97 28.83 -7.74
C GLY A 164 11.91 27.76 -7.20
N GLU A 165 13.22 27.93 -7.37
CA GLU A 165 14.20 27.18 -6.57
C GLU A 165 14.09 27.67 -5.12
N VAL A 166 13.23 27.02 -4.35
CA VAL A 166 13.09 27.25 -2.92
C VAL A 166 14.50 27.14 -2.34
N ASN A 167 14.96 28.17 -1.60
CA ASN A 167 16.30 28.18 -1.04
C ASN A 167 16.42 27.01 -0.05
N GLY A 168 17.03 25.92 -0.53
CA GLY A 168 16.89 24.55 -0.03
C GLY A 168 17.15 24.35 1.46
N ASP A 169 17.90 25.26 2.07
CA ASP A 169 18.28 25.16 3.48
C ASP A 169 17.21 25.74 4.41
N ARG A 170 16.25 26.54 3.93
CA ARG A 170 15.26 27.24 4.78
C ARG A 170 14.02 26.43 5.12
N HIS A 171 13.82 25.28 4.51
CA HIS A 171 12.60 24.51 4.67
C HIS A 171 12.89 23.02 4.75
N SER A 172 11.95 22.30 5.36
CA SER A 172 11.98 20.85 5.36
C SER A 172 11.53 20.24 4.04
N LEU A 173 10.82 20.98 3.17
CA LEU A 173 10.30 20.46 1.91
C LEU A 173 11.44 20.11 0.95
N ILE A 174 11.43 18.92 0.37
CA ILE A 174 12.39 18.50 -0.66
C ILE A 174 11.92 19.06 -1.99
N TYR A 175 12.73 19.94 -2.58
CA TYR A 175 12.42 20.54 -3.88
C TYR A 175 12.20 19.47 -4.97
N VAL A 176 11.19 19.62 -5.82
CA VAL A 176 10.99 18.84 -7.06
C VAL A 176 10.69 19.78 -8.24
N PRO A 177 11.16 19.46 -9.45
CA PRO A 177 11.17 20.42 -10.57
C PRO A 177 9.83 20.64 -11.27
N ASN A 178 8.88 19.70 -11.18
CA ASN A 178 7.59 19.79 -11.88
C ASN A 178 6.42 19.89 -10.89
N GLU A 179 5.26 20.31 -11.39
CA GLU A 179 4.00 20.18 -10.68
C GLU A 179 3.70 18.73 -10.27
N PHE A 180 2.94 18.59 -9.18
CA PHE A 180 2.52 17.30 -8.65
C PHE A 180 1.14 17.41 -7.99
N ILE A 181 0.48 16.27 -7.86
CA ILE A 181 -0.79 16.16 -7.15
C ILE A 181 -0.50 15.72 -5.72
N VAL A 182 -0.99 16.48 -4.73
CA VAL A 182 -0.91 16.08 -3.31
C VAL A 182 -2.08 15.16 -2.92
N PRO A 183 -1.94 14.36 -1.84
CA PRO A 183 -3.06 13.55 -1.35
C PRO A 183 -4.27 14.40 -0.90
N GLY A 184 -4.06 15.47 -0.12
CA GLY A 184 -5.13 16.34 0.39
C GLY A 184 -5.00 16.67 1.88
N GLY A 185 -5.71 17.70 2.33
CA GLY A 185 -5.71 18.14 3.73
C GLY A 185 -4.32 18.59 4.23
N ARG A 186 -3.85 17.98 5.34
CA ARG A 186 -2.54 18.27 5.96
C ARG A 186 -1.35 17.79 5.12
N PHE A 187 -1.55 16.87 4.18
CA PHE A 187 -0.49 16.31 3.34
C PHE A 187 -0.22 17.22 2.15
N ARG A 188 0.82 18.05 2.28
CA ARG A 188 1.16 19.13 1.34
C ARG A 188 2.36 18.78 0.45
N GLU A 189 3.04 17.69 0.76
CA GLU A 189 4.14 17.13 -0.02
C GLU A 189 3.66 15.96 -0.87
N PHE A 190 4.52 15.50 -1.79
CA PHE A 190 4.30 14.19 -2.39
C PHE A 190 4.43 13.10 -1.32
N TYR A 191 3.63 12.05 -1.46
CA TYR A 191 3.78 10.79 -0.73
C TYR A 191 4.02 9.67 -1.75
N TYR A 192 4.90 8.74 -1.41
CA TYR A 192 5.45 7.81 -2.40
C TYR A 192 4.40 6.82 -2.93
N TRP A 193 3.87 5.93 -2.08
CA TRP A 193 2.95 4.89 -2.59
C TRP A 193 1.59 5.47 -3.02
N ASP A 194 1.12 6.56 -2.40
CA ASP A 194 -0.09 7.31 -2.78
C ASP A 194 -0.06 7.69 -4.26
N ALA A 195 1.11 8.09 -4.74
CA ALA A 195 1.31 8.54 -6.10
C ALA A 195 0.96 7.48 -7.14
N TYR A 196 1.06 6.19 -6.82
CA TYR A 196 0.65 5.12 -7.74
C TYR A 196 -0.84 5.21 -8.07
N TRP A 197 -1.69 5.34 -7.04
CA TRP A 197 -3.14 5.43 -7.24
C TRP A 197 -3.53 6.78 -7.82
N ILE A 198 -2.85 7.86 -7.45
CA ILE A 198 -3.02 9.17 -8.11
C ILE A 198 -2.74 9.03 -9.60
N VAL A 199 -1.61 8.43 -10.01
CA VAL A 199 -1.26 8.22 -11.42
C VAL A 199 -2.28 7.35 -12.13
N LYS A 200 -2.82 6.30 -11.50
CA LYS A 200 -3.95 5.55 -12.06
C LYS A 200 -5.17 6.43 -12.35
N GLY A 201 -5.49 7.35 -11.45
CA GLY A 201 -6.54 8.33 -11.63
C GLY A 201 -6.27 9.32 -12.76
N LEU A 202 -5.03 9.81 -12.85
CA LEU A 202 -4.58 10.71 -13.92
C LEU A 202 -4.66 10.01 -15.28
N VAL A 203 -4.21 8.75 -15.37
CA VAL A 203 -4.33 7.92 -16.58
C VAL A 203 -5.80 7.74 -16.97
N ALA A 204 -6.69 7.42 -16.02
CA ALA A 204 -8.13 7.33 -16.27
C ALA A 204 -8.73 8.67 -16.75
N SER A 205 -8.12 9.79 -16.37
CA SER A 205 -8.50 11.15 -16.75
C SER A 205 -7.79 11.64 -18.03
N GLY A 206 -6.96 10.80 -18.68
CA GLY A 206 -6.20 11.16 -19.88
C GLY A 206 -4.99 12.09 -19.64
N MET A 207 -4.59 12.31 -18.38
CA MET A 207 -3.58 13.29 -17.97
C MET A 207 -2.16 12.68 -17.94
N LEU A 208 -1.69 12.23 -19.10
CA LEU A 208 -0.42 11.50 -19.23
C LEU A 208 0.83 12.39 -19.06
N ASN A 209 0.76 13.68 -19.41
CA ASN A 209 1.87 14.62 -19.20
C ASN A 209 2.05 14.90 -17.71
N THR A 210 0.95 15.09 -17.00
CA THR A 210 0.97 15.26 -15.53
C THR A 210 1.51 14.01 -14.83
N ALA A 211 1.10 12.81 -15.28
CA ALA A 211 1.67 11.56 -14.76
C ALA A 211 3.19 11.47 -15.00
N LYS A 212 3.66 11.83 -16.21
CA LYS A 212 5.10 11.86 -16.54
C LYS A 212 5.87 12.85 -15.66
N ALA A 213 5.30 14.04 -15.42
CA ALA A 213 5.88 15.07 -14.56
C ALA A 213 6.08 14.58 -13.11
N MET A 214 5.09 13.88 -12.55
CA MET A 214 5.21 13.25 -11.23
C MET A 214 6.30 12.17 -11.20
N ILE A 215 6.41 11.33 -12.25
CA ILE A 215 7.49 10.34 -12.35
C ILE A 215 8.87 11.02 -12.43
N ARG A 216 9.00 12.12 -13.18
CA ARG A 216 10.25 12.91 -13.26
C ARG A 216 10.60 13.57 -11.93
N ASN A 217 9.62 13.94 -11.11
CA ASN A 217 9.87 14.40 -9.74
C ASN A 217 10.51 13.30 -8.90
N PHE A 218 9.98 12.08 -8.92
CA PHE A 218 10.60 10.95 -8.23
C PHE A 218 11.99 10.61 -8.75
N GLN A 219 12.21 10.74 -10.07
CA GLN A 219 13.55 10.62 -10.64
C GLN A 219 14.53 11.60 -10.00
N SER A 220 14.18 12.88 -9.94
CA SER A 220 15.04 13.90 -9.33
C SER A 220 15.37 13.62 -7.86
N VAL A 221 14.47 12.94 -7.15
CA VAL A 221 14.62 12.58 -5.74
C VAL A 221 15.56 11.38 -5.59
N ILE A 222 15.35 10.31 -6.38
CA ILE A 222 16.25 9.15 -6.42
C ILE A 222 17.66 9.54 -6.87
N ASP A 223 17.79 10.46 -7.82
CA ASP A 223 19.10 10.89 -8.30
C ASP A 223 19.91 11.55 -7.18
N ARG A 224 19.26 12.35 -6.32
CA ARG A 224 19.88 13.03 -5.16
C ARG A 224 20.07 12.12 -3.95
N PHE A 225 19.08 11.30 -3.58
CA PHE A 225 19.05 10.59 -2.30
C PHE A 225 19.19 9.06 -2.42
N GLY A 226 19.10 8.51 -3.63
CA GLY A 226 19.25 7.08 -3.92
C GLY A 226 17.98 6.24 -3.77
N PHE A 227 16.92 6.81 -3.21
CA PHE A 227 15.61 6.19 -3.03
C PHE A 227 14.53 7.27 -2.93
N ILE A 228 13.26 6.87 -2.94
CA ILE A 228 12.14 7.80 -2.68
C ILE A 228 11.83 7.77 -1.18
N PRO A 229 11.97 8.89 -0.45
CA PRO A 229 11.56 8.97 0.95
C PRO A 229 10.04 8.86 1.07
N ASN A 230 9.54 8.50 2.26
CA ASN A 230 8.11 8.35 2.56
C ASN A 230 7.26 9.49 1.96
N GLY A 231 7.68 10.73 2.23
CA GLY A 231 7.18 11.91 1.54
C GLY A 231 8.28 12.94 1.27
N GLY A 232 7.91 14.04 0.62
CA GLY A 232 8.84 15.08 0.17
C GLY A 232 9.38 16.00 1.26
N ARG A 233 9.84 15.48 2.40
CA ARG A 233 10.40 16.26 3.52
C ARG A 233 11.71 15.67 4.03
N VAL A 234 12.63 16.51 4.50
CA VAL A 234 13.97 16.08 4.95
C VAL A 234 13.92 15.11 6.13
N TYR A 235 12.93 15.22 7.02
CA TYR A 235 12.73 14.29 8.14
C TYR A 235 12.22 12.90 7.71
N TYR A 236 12.01 12.68 6.40
CA TYR A 236 11.75 11.36 5.80
C TYR A 236 13.01 10.73 5.16
N LEU A 237 14.18 11.40 5.13
CA LEU A 237 15.38 10.96 4.40
C LEU A 237 16.09 9.70 4.93
N ARG A 238 15.51 8.98 5.90
CA ARG A 238 15.97 7.64 6.30
C ARG A 238 14.93 6.53 6.13
N ARG A 239 13.71 6.86 5.71
CA ARG A 239 12.64 5.87 5.47
C ARG A 239 11.95 6.11 4.13
N SER A 240 11.65 5.02 3.44
CA SER A 240 10.91 5.03 2.17
C SER A 240 9.40 4.84 2.42
N GLN A 241 8.72 4.24 1.45
CA GLN A 241 7.34 3.73 1.51
C GLN A 241 7.23 2.50 0.58
N PRO A 242 6.11 1.75 0.51
CA PRO A 242 5.97 0.62 -0.41
C PRO A 242 6.43 0.95 -1.85
N PRO A 243 7.31 0.15 -2.47
CA PRO A 243 8.05 0.56 -3.66
C PRO A 243 7.24 0.45 -4.96
N MET A 244 6.49 1.50 -5.27
CA MET A 244 5.54 1.54 -6.38
C MET A 244 6.02 2.32 -7.62
N LEU A 245 7.23 2.89 -7.66
CA LEU A 245 7.67 3.69 -8.81
C LEU A 245 7.75 2.85 -10.10
N THR A 246 8.31 1.64 -10.02
CA THR A 246 8.42 0.75 -11.18
C THR A 246 7.03 0.41 -11.75
N ALA A 247 6.05 0.13 -10.89
CA ALA A 247 4.66 -0.05 -11.28
C ALA A 247 4.03 1.25 -11.84
N THR A 248 4.35 2.41 -11.27
CA THR A 248 3.88 3.71 -11.75
C THR A 248 4.38 4.01 -13.18
N VAL A 249 5.65 3.72 -13.47
CA VAL A 249 6.21 3.82 -14.83
C VAL A 249 5.53 2.83 -15.77
N TYR A 250 5.15 1.65 -15.29
CA TYR A 250 4.44 0.65 -16.10
C TYR A 250 3.07 1.16 -16.55
N GLU A 251 2.30 1.73 -15.63
CA GLU A 251 1.00 2.33 -15.96
C GLU A 251 1.13 3.44 -17.02
N TYR A 252 2.14 4.32 -16.91
CA TYR A 252 2.40 5.36 -17.92
C TYR A 252 2.86 4.77 -19.26
N TYR A 253 3.80 3.82 -19.23
CA TYR A 253 4.37 3.23 -20.44
C TYR A 253 3.34 2.43 -21.23
N GLU A 254 2.44 1.72 -20.55
CA GLU A 254 1.40 0.94 -21.24
C GLU A 254 0.42 1.82 -22.03
N GLN A 255 0.23 3.08 -21.65
CA GLN A 255 -0.62 4.03 -22.36
C GLN A 255 0.12 4.76 -23.50
N THR A 256 1.41 5.04 -23.32
CA THR A 256 2.16 5.93 -24.23
C THR A 256 3.08 5.19 -25.19
N LYS A 257 3.56 4.00 -24.78
CA LYS A 257 4.65 3.26 -25.44
C LYS A 257 5.88 4.14 -25.71
N ASP A 258 6.13 5.12 -24.85
CA ASP A 258 7.25 6.06 -24.93
C ASP A 258 8.57 5.36 -24.55
N VAL A 259 9.18 4.69 -25.52
CA VAL A 259 10.41 3.90 -25.35
C VAL A 259 11.59 4.79 -24.97
N ASP A 260 11.66 6.03 -25.45
CA ASP A 260 12.78 6.93 -25.15
C ASP A 260 12.72 7.42 -23.70
N PHE A 261 11.52 7.76 -23.21
CA PHE A 261 11.33 8.00 -21.78
C PHE A 261 11.71 6.78 -20.95
N LEU A 262 11.24 5.58 -21.36
CA LEU A 262 11.55 4.34 -20.66
C LEU A 262 13.06 4.09 -20.57
N LYS A 263 13.81 4.26 -21.66
CA LYS A 263 15.27 4.20 -21.67
C LYS A 263 15.89 5.20 -20.68
N SER A 264 15.35 6.42 -20.63
CA SER A 264 15.88 7.49 -19.77
C SER A 264 15.64 7.26 -18.26
N ILE A 265 14.55 6.57 -17.88
CA ILE A 265 14.17 6.35 -16.48
C ILE A 265 14.68 5.02 -15.91
N LEU A 266 15.00 4.05 -16.77
CA LEU A 266 15.46 2.71 -16.34
C LEU A 266 16.65 2.73 -15.35
N PRO A 267 17.69 3.58 -15.50
CA PRO A 267 18.77 3.67 -14.51
C PRO A 267 18.28 4.07 -13.12
N THR A 268 17.30 4.98 -13.05
CA THR A 268 16.68 5.43 -11.81
C THR A 268 15.89 4.30 -11.15
N LEU A 269 15.10 3.53 -11.91
CA LEU A 269 14.38 2.36 -11.38
C LEU A 269 15.32 1.29 -10.82
N MET A 270 16.47 1.09 -11.48
CA MET A 270 17.52 0.19 -10.99
C MET A 270 18.11 0.67 -9.67
N LYS A 271 18.41 1.96 -9.54
CA LYS A 271 18.98 2.55 -8.32
C LYS A 271 18.05 2.33 -7.11
N GLU A 272 16.75 2.51 -7.30
CA GLU A 272 15.78 2.23 -6.25
C GLU A 272 15.66 0.73 -5.94
N PHE A 273 15.62 -0.14 -6.95
CA PHE A 273 15.60 -1.58 -6.73
C PHE A 273 16.82 -2.06 -5.93
N GLU A 274 18.00 -1.51 -6.23
CA GLU A 274 19.25 -1.76 -5.51
C GLU A 274 19.19 -1.26 -4.06
N PHE A 275 18.60 -0.08 -3.79
CA PHE A 275 18.35 0.38 -2.42
C PHE A 275 17.57 -0.66 -1.60
N TRP A 276 16.46 -1.19 -2.13
CA TRP A 276 15.69 -2.22 -1.41
C TRP A 276 16.46 -3.52 -1.23
N ASN A 277 17.18 -3.96 -2.26
CA ASN A 277 18.04 -5.14 -2.20
C ASN A 277 19.15 -5.01 -1.15
N ASP A 278 19.77 -3.85 -1.03
CA ASP A 278 20.97 -3.67 -0.22
C ASP A 278 20.63 -3.24 1.21
N LYS A 279 19.58 -2.45 1.39
CA LYS A 279 19.22 -1.84 2.68
C LYS A 279 18.08 -2.54 3.41
N ARG A 280 17.19 -3.22 2.67
CA ARG A 280 15.94 -3.79 3.22
C ARG A 280 15.84 -5.30 3.09
N SER A 281 16.85 -5.98 2.56
CA SER A 281 16.86 -7.44 2.53
C SER A 281 17.29 -8.06 3.85
N VAL A 282 16.87 -9.31 4.05
CA VAL A 282 17.22 -10.20 5.17
C VAL A 282 17.14 -11.64 4.68
N ASN A 283 17.97 -12.51 5.25
CA ASN A 283 17.93 -13.95 4.97
C ASN A 283 17.05 -14.66 6.01
N VAL A 284 16.13 -15.50 5.56
CA VAL A 284 15.24 -16.30 6.41
C VAL A 284 15.26 -17.76 5.98
N THR A 285 14.92 -18.66 6.90
CA THR A 285 14.83 -20.10 6.59
C THR A 285 13.40 -20.45 6.20
N GLY A 286 13.21 -20.99 5.00
CA GLY A 286 11.93 -21.50 4.52
C GLY A 286 11.53 -22.83 5.16
N GLN A 287 10.29 -23.24 4.94
CA GLN A 287 9.72 -24.50 5.43
C GLN A 287 10.45 -25.74 4.88
N ASP A 288 11.12 -25.62 3.74
CA ASP A 288 11.96 -26.65 3.11
C ASP A 288 13.40 -26.70 3.69
N GLY A 289 13.70 -25.87 4.69
CA GLY A 289 15.03 -25.77 5.30
C GLY A 289 16.03 -24.90 4.53
N GLN A 290 15.65 -24.37 3.36
CA GLN A 290 16.53 -23.56 2.53
C GLN A 290 16.55 -22.10 2.99
N ILE A 291 17.64 -21.39 2.70
CA ILE A 291 17.77 -19.96 3.02
C ILE A 291 17.27 -19.14 1.83
N TYR A 292 16.29 -18.29 2.10
CA TYR A 292 15.74 -17.34 1.14
C TYR A 292 16.08 -15.92 1.53
N LYS A 293 16.46 -15.10 0.54
CA LYS A 293 16.54 -13.65 0.72
C LYS A 293 15.14 -13.06 0.53
N VAL A 294 14.65 -12.35 1.54
CA VAL A 294 13.37 -11.65 1.55
C VAL A 294 13.57 -10.20 1.99
N TYR A 295 12.51 -9.39 1.97
CA TYR A 295 12.54 -7.97 2.31
C TYR A 295 11.74 -7.68 3.57
N GLN A 296 12.17 -6.67 4.33
CA GLN A 296 11.47 -6.13 5.50
C GLN A 296 11.53 -4.61 5.52
N TYR A 297 10.49 -3.96 6.04
CA TYR A 297 10.59 -2.55 6.40
C TYR A 297 11.52 -2.41 7.60
N ARG A 298 12.55 -1.60 7.45
CA ARG A 298 13.63 -1.46 8.45
C ARG A 298 14.34 -0.14 8.27
N THR A 299 13.75 0.89 8.87
CA THR A 299 14.39 2.20 8.98
C THR A 299 15.57 2.12 9.95
N GLU A 300 16.61 2.92 9.72
CA GLU A 300 17.80 2.95 10.60
C GLU A 300 17.62 3.85 11.82
N THR A 301 16.72 4.85 11.74
CA THR A 301 16.45 5.81 12.82
C THR A 301 16.02 5.13 14.11
N ASN A 302 16.50 5.63 15.24
CA ASN A 302 16.17 5.13 16.57
C ASN A 302 15.85 6.26 17.56
N VAL A 303 15.31 7.37 17.02
CA VAL A 303 14.83 8.56 17.75
C VAL A 303 13.37 8.84 17.38
N PRO A 304 12.64 9.65 18.18
CA PRO A 304 11.27 10.07 17.84
C PRO A 304 11.18 10.66 16.43
N ARG A 305 10.09 10.37 15.72
CA ARG A 305 9.79 10.98 14.42
C ARG A 305 9.47 12.47 14.62
N PRO A 306 10.12 13.42 13.93
CA PRO A 306 9.85 14.85 14.14
C PRO A 306 8.39 15.25 13.90
N GLU A 307 7.70 14.62 12.95
CA GLU A 307 6.30 14.91 12.64
C GLU A 307 5.28 14.34 13.64
N SER A 308 5.73 13.46 14.55
CA SER A 308 4.95 12.84 15.63
C SER A 308 5.76 12.81 16.93
N PHE A 309 6.62 13.82 17.16
CA PHE A 309 7.69 13.76 18.16
C PHE A 309 7.13 13.55 19.57
N ARG A 310 6.10 14.34 19.92
CA ARG A 310 5.43 14.26 21.21
C ARG A 310 4.69 12.93 21.40
N GLU A 311 4.02 12.45 20.37
CA GLU A 311 3.27 11.20 20.36
C GLU A 311 4.20 10.00 20.61
N ASP A 312 5.34 9.97 19.91
CA ASP A 312 6.39 8.96 20.05
C ASP A 312 7.02 8.99 21.46
N LEU A 313 7.36 10.19 21.97
CA LEU A 313 7.89 10.34 23.33
C LEU A 313 6.91 9.84 24.39
N LYS A 314 5.63 10.23 24.31
CA LYS A 314 4.59 9.84 25.26
C LYS A 314 4.41 8.32 25.34
N ASN A 315 4.54 7.62 24.21
CA ASN A 315 4.46 6.17 24.18
C ASN A 315 5.77 5.52 24.69
N ALA A 316 6.92 6.04 24.30
CA ALA A 316 8.21 5.53 24.76
C ALA A 316 8.43 5.70 26.27
N MET A 317 7.85 6.72 26.90
CA MET A 317 7.90 6.91 28.36
C MET A 317 7.22 5.78 29.14
N LYS A 318 6.31 5.02 28.50
CA LYS A 318 5.68 3.82 29.09
C LYS A 318 6.61 2.60 29.07
N LEU A 319 7.74 2.70 28.39
CA LEU A 319 8.73 1.64 28.23
C LEU A 319 10.00 1.93 29.06
N PRO A 320 10.72 0.87 29.50
CA PRO A 320 12.04 1.03 30.09
C PRO A 320 13.01 1.66 29.09
N SER A 321 13.97 2.45 29.57
CA SER A 321 14.90 3.21 28.72
C SER A 321 15.64 2.35 27.70
N SER A 322 15.97 1.11 28.05
CA SER A 322 16.63 0.14 27.16
C SER A 322 15.81 -0.30 25.96
N ALA A 323 14.48 -0.17 26.00
CA ALA A 323 13.58 -0.57 24.92
C ALA A 323 13.19 0.59 23.98
N ARG A 324 13.45 1.85 24.37
CA ARG A 324 12.93 3.03 23.66
C ARG A 324 13.48 3.19 22.25
N GLN A 325 14.78 2.95 22.06
CA GLN A 325 15.41 3.06 20.74
C GLN A 325 14.86 2.03 19.74
N LYS A 326 14.65 0.78 20.17
CA LYS A 326 13.99 -0.23 19.32
C LYS A 326 12.55 0.15 19.00
N PHE A 327 11.81 0.65 19.99
CA PHE A 327 10.45 1.16 19.80
C PHE A 327 10.40 2.28 18.75
N TYR A 328 11.30 3.26 18.81
CA TYR A 328 11.37 4.32 17.80
C TYR A 328 11.69 3.78 16.40
N GLN A 329 12.60 2.81 16.30
CA GLN A 329 12.92 2.16 15.04
C GLN A 329 11.71 1.41 14.45
N ASP A 330 10.96 0.69 15.28
CA ASP A 330 9.77 -0.06 14.85
C ASP A 330 8.62 0.87 14.43
N ILE A 331 8.42 1.98 15.14
CA ILE A 331 7.44 3.01 14.77
C ILE A 331 7.81 3.65 13.43
N ALA A 332 9.07 4.06 13.25
CA ALA A 332 9.51 4.65 11.99
C ALA A 332 9.43 3.65 10.83
N SER A 333 9.70 2.36 11.09
CA SER A 333 9.56 1.28 10.11
C SER A 333 8.10 0.97 9.79
N ALA A 334 7.16 1.14 10.74
CA ALA A 334 5.73 1.06 10.44
C ALA A 334 5.27 2.22 9.56
N ALA A 335 5.79 3.43 9.77
CA ALA A 335 5.57 4.54 8.83
C ALA A 335 6.16 4.23 7.43
N GLU A 336 7.32 3.57 7.34
CA GLU A 336 7.88 3.08 6.08
C GLU A 336 6.97 2.03 5.39
N SER A 337 6.19 1.28 6.14
CA SER A 337 5.23 0.32 5.56
C SER A 337 4.00 0.97 4.92
N GLY A 338 3.71 2.23 5.26
CA GLY A 338 2.44 2.90 4.96
C GLY A 338 1.29 2.52 5.90
N TRP A 339 1.51 1.62 6.87
CA TRP A 339 0.51 1.15 7.85
C TRP A 339 0.83 1.61 9.28
N ASP A 340 0.91 2.93 9.50
CA ASP A 340 1.15 3.58 10.78
C ASP A 340 -0.16 4.06 11.44
N PHE A 341 -0.77 3.35 12.39
CA PHE A 341 -0.40 2.02 12.86
C PHE A 341 -1.53 1.02 12.68
N SER A 342 -1.19 -0.25 12.90
CA SER A 342 -2.07 -1.41 12.82
C SER A 342 -1.59 -2.46 13.83
N THR A 343 -2.53 -3.23 14.37
CA THR A 343 -2.27 -4.43 15.16
C THR A 343 -1.47 -5.51 14.41
N ARG A 344 -1.35 -5.38 13.08
CA ARG A 344 -0.43 -6.15 12.22
C ARG A 344 1.00 -6.19 12.76
N TRP A 345 1.45 -5.08 13.32
CA TRP A 345 2.82 -4.89 13.81
C TRP A 345 2.99 -5.16 15.30
N PHE A 346 1.90 -5.35 16.04
CA PHE A 346 1.94 -5.44 17.51
C PHE A 346 2.07 -6.89 17.94
N SER A 347 2.99 -7.18 18.86
CA SER A 347 3.17 -8.55 19.34
C SER A 347 1.98 -9.07 20.16
N ASP A 348 1.24 -8.18 20.82
CA ASP A 348 0.03 -8.52 21.60
C ASP A 348 -1.29 -8.28 20.84
N ARG A 349 -1.21 -7.80 19.59
CA ARG A 349 -2.35 -7.42 18.74
C ARG A 349 -3.26 -6.34 19.34
N LYS A 350 -2.77 -5.54 20.27
CA LYS A 350 -3.59 -4.57 21.02
C LYS A 350 -2.89 -3.24 21.22
N SER A 351 -1.64 -3.26 21.69
CA SER A 351 -0.98 -2.08 22.22
C SER A 351 0.21 -1.65 21.38
N LEU A 352 0.21 -0.36 21.00
CA LEU A 352 1.27 0.25 20.19
C LEU A 352 2.67 0.11 20.82
N ILE A 353 2.79 0.09 22.16
CA ILE A 353 4.09 -0.07 22.82
C ILE A 353 4.72 -1.45 22.61
N THR A 354 3.98 -2.41 22.04
CA THR A 354 4.46 -3.75 21.71
C THR A 354 4.78 -3.93 20.22
N ILE A 355 4.82 -2.83 19.48
CA ILE A 355 5.18 -2.78 18.06
C ILE A 355 6.56 -3.40 17.82
N ARG A 356 6.66 -4.20 16.75
CA ARG A 356 7.86 -4.98 16.40
C ARG A 356 8.04 -5.10 14.88
N THR A 357 7.80 -4.01 14.16
CA THR A 357 7.77 -3.98 12.69
C THR A 357 9.04 -4.57 12.05
N THR A 358 10.22 -4.29 12.61
CA THR A 358 11.49 -4.78 12.03
C THR A 358 11.72 -6.29 12.23
N ASP A 359 10.86 -6.96 12.99
CA ASP A 359 10.93 -8.40 13.25
C ASP A 359 10.05 -9.19 12.26
N ILE A 360 9.38 -8.50 11.34
CA ILE A 360 8.40 -9.06 10.42
C ILE A 360 8.92 -8.86 8.99
N ALA A 361 8.98 -9.95 8.22
CA ALA A 361 9.05 -9.89 6.77
C ALA A 361 7.61 -9.84 6.25
N PRO A 362 7.15 -8.71 5.70
CA PRO A 362 5.74 -8.55 5.38
C PRO A 362 5.44 -9.01 3.95
N ILE A 363 4.31 -9.69 3.75
CA ILE A 363 3.98 -10.33 2.48
C ILE A 363 3.79 -9.31 1.33
N ASP A 364 3.23 -8.15 1.64
CA ASP A 364 3.00 -7.08 0.67
C ASP A 364 4.31 -6.54 0.09
N LEU A 365 5.30 -6.19 0.93
CA LEU A 365 6.61 -5.71 0.44
C LEU A 365 7.28 -6.74 -0.48
N ASN A 366 7.25 -8.01 -0.10
CA ASN A 366 7.86 -9.10 -0.86
C ASN A 366 7.14 -9.34 -2.20
N ALA A 367 5.81 -9.27 -2.20
CA ALA A 367 5.01 -9.33 -3.41
C ALA A 367 5.27 -8.13 -4.35
N LEU A 368 5.45 -6.92 -3.81
CA LEU A 368 5.78 -5.71 -4.58
C LEU A 368 7.20 -5.77 -5.17
N MET A 369 8.19 -6.23 -4.40
CA MET A 369 9.55 -6.40 -4.90
C MET A 369 9.61 -7.43 -6.03
N CYS A 370 8.88 -8.53 -5.89
CA CYS A 370 8.71 -9.52 -6.97
C CYS A 370 8.02 -8.94 -8.21
N TRP A 371 7.04 -8.05 -8.03
CA TRP A 371 6.41 -7.35 -9.14
C TRP A 371 7.40 -6.46 -9.88
N ASN A 372 8.22 -5.73 -9.13
CA ASN A 372 9.27 -4.87 -9.67
C ASN A 372 10.28 -5.69 -10.48
N MET A 373 10.63 -6.91 -10.04
CA MET A 373 11.47 -7.82 -10.82
C MET A 373 10.83 -8.16 -12.18
N ASP A 374 9.53 -8.45 -12.21
CA ASP A 374 8.81 -8.77 -13.45
C ASP A 374 8.79 -7.59 -14.42
N ILE A 375 8.38 -6.43 -13.91
CA ILE A 375 8.25 -5.20 -14.70
C ILE A 375 9.62 -4.74 -15.22
N LEU A 376 10.68 -4.80 -14.41
CA LEU A 376 12.03 -4.48 -14.87
C LEU A 376 12.47 -5.45 -15.97
N GLY A 377 12.18 -6.75 -15.81
CA GLY A 377 12.42 -7.76 -16.85
C GLY A 377 11.69 -7.43 -18.17
N TYR A 378 10.44 -6.97 -18.07
CA TYR A 378 9.63 -6.50 -19.20
C TYR A 378 10.22 -5.24 -19.85
N PHE A 379 10.58 -4.22 -19.07
CA PHE A 379 11.14 -2.97 -19.57
C PHE A 379 12.49 -3.16 -20.26
N PHE A 380 13.39 -3.97 -19.68
CA PHE A 380 14.66 -4.27 -20.32
C PHE A 380 14.47 -4.96 -21.67
N ARG A 381 13.45 -5.80 -21.83
CA ARG A 381 13.09 -6.37 -23.13
C ARG A 381 12.61 -5.29 -24.11
N CYS A 382 11.74 -4.39 -23.66
CA CYS A 382 11.20 -3.30 -24.49
C CYS A 382 12.30 -2.38 -25.05
N VAL A 383 13.38 -2.16 -24.29
CA VAL A 383 14.52 -1.35 -24.75
C VAL A 383 15.63 -2.16 -25.43
N GLY A 384 15.39 -3.45 -25.73
CA GLY A 384 16.32 -4.33 -26.44
C GLY A 384 17.44 -4.95 -25.59
N ASN A 385 17.46 -4.75 -24.27
CA ASN A 385 18.44 -5.35 -23.36
C ASN A 385 18.00 -6.75 -22.91
N ILE A 386 18.17 -7.74 -23.81
CA ILE A 386 17.75 -9.12 -23.58
C ILE A 386 18.49 -9.78 -22.40
N ALA A 387 19.77 -9.45 -22.19
CA ALA A 387 20.56 -10.00 -21.10
C ALA A 387 20.01 -9.62 -19.73
N LYS A 388 19.75 -8.31 -19.49
CA LYS A 388 19.13 -7.86 -18.23
C LYS A 388 17.68 -8.38 -18.08
N SER A 389 16.92 -8.44 -19.17
CA SER A 389 15.58 -9.03 -19.15
C SER A 389 15.59 -10.47 -18.64
N LYS A 390 16.50 -11.31 -19.15
CA LYS A 390 16.68 -12.71 -18.68
C LYS A 390 17.10 -12.77 -17.21
N LYS A 391 18.02 -11.90 -16.77
CA LYS A 391 18.45 -11.82 -15.36
C LYS A 391 17.28 -11.57 -14.41
N PHE A 392 16.45 -10.58 -14.71
CA PHE A 392 15.30 -10.24 -13.87
C PHE A 392 14.21 -11.33 -13.89
N ARG A 393 14.00 -11.98 -15.04
CA ARG A 393 13.11 -13.14 -15.12
C ARG A 393 13.58 -14.28 -14.22
N TYR A 394 14.86 -14.61 -14.27
CA TYR A 394 15.44 -15.64 -13.40
C TYR A 394 15.30 -15.26 -11.92
N MET A 395 15.63 -14.03 -11.57
CA MET A 395 15.47 -13.50 -10.21
C MET A 395 14.03 -13.64 -9.71
N ARG A 396 13.04 -13.31 -10.55
CA ARG A 396 11.61 -13.49 -10.21
C ARG A 396 11.24 -14.95 -9.99
N GLU A 397 11.67 -15.85 -10.88
CA GLU A 397 11.37 -17.29 -10.73
C GLU A 397 11.99 -17.86 -9.45
N GLU A 398 13.22 -17.46 -9.10
CA GLU A 398 13.82 -17.82 -7.82
C GLU A 398 13.02 -17.25 -6.64
N PHE A 399 12.59 -15.98 -6.73
CA PHE A 399 11.85 -15.32 -5.67
C PHE A 399 10.46 -15.95 -5.42
N ARG A 400 9.84 -16.53 -6.45
CA ARG A 400 8.57 -17.28 -6.29
C ARG A 400 8.71 -18.49 -5.37
N TYR A 401 9.89 -19.08 -5.23
CA TYR A 401 10.12 -20.12 -4.21
C TYR A 401 10.07 -19.54 -2.80
N ALA A 402 10.62 -18.34 -2.58
CA ALA A 402 10.48 -17.65 -1.30
C ALA A 402 9.00 -17.36 -0.98
N MET A 403 8.22 -16.89 -1.98
CA MET A 403 6.77 -16.69 -1.84
C MET A 403 6.02 -17.95 -1.42
N HIS A 404 6.50 -19.13 -1.81
CA HIS A 404 5.88 -20.39 -1.44
C HIS A 404 6.39 -20.90 -0.08
N TYR A 405 7.70 -21.05 0.10
CA TYR A 405 8.27 -21.71 1.28
C TYR A 405 8.42 -20.82 2.50
N VAL A 406 8.39 -19.49 2.34
CA VAL A 406 8.48 -18.55 3.48
C VAL A 406 7.10 -18.03 3.88
N PHE A 407 6.25 -17.71 2.91
CA PHE A 407 5.04 -16.93 3.19
C PHE A 407 3.73 -17.69 3.01
N TYR A 408 3.71 -18.77 2.23
CA TYR A 408 2.47 -19.50 1.96
C TYR A 408 2.21 -20.53 3.05
N ASN A 409 1.00 -20.50 3.61
CA ASN A 409 0.53 -21.50 4.56
C ASN A 409 -0.45 -22.44 3.85
N GLU A 410 -0.04 -23.69 3.64
CA GLU A 410 -0.86 -24.70 2.94
C GLU A 410 -2.17 -25.02 3.68
N SER A 411 -2.16 -25.02 5.01
CA SER A 411 -3.35 -25.34 5.82
C SER A 411 -4.43 -24.26 5.68
N GLU A 412 -4.02 -22.99 5.68
CA GLU A 412 -4.92 -21.84 5.55
C GLU A 412 -5.23 -21.50 4.08
N GLY A 413 -4.39 -21.95 3.14
CA GLY A 413 -4.54 -21.67 1.70
C GLY A 413 -4.28 -20.22 1.31
N ALA A 414 -3.44 -19.50 2.07
CA ALA A 414 -3.15 -18.08 1.85
C ALA A 414 -1.69 -17.73 2.18
N TRP A 415 -1.26 -16.53 1.77
CA TRP A 415 0.03 -15.97 2.15
C TRP A 415 -0.09 -15.09 3.38
N PHE A 416 0.93 -15.09 4.23
CA PHE A 416 0.94 -14.32 5.48
C PHE A 416 2.27 -13.64 5.71
N ASP A 417 2.28 -12.63 6.56
CA ASP A 417 3.52 -12.07 7.08
C ASP A 417 4.31 -13.14 7.85
N TYR A 418 5.63 -13.13 7.68
CA TYR A 418 6.54 -14.07 8.34
C TYR A 418 7.26 -13.39 9.51
N ASN A 419 7.06 -13.90 10.71
CA ASN A 419 7.78 -13.44 11.90
C ASN A 419 9.17 -14.07 11.94
N ILE A 420 10.20 -13.24 11.74
CA ILE A 420 11.58 -13.68 11.57
C ILE A 420 12.12 -14.36 12.85
N PRO A 421 11.96 -13.80 14.07
CA PRO A 421 12.47 -14.43 15.28
C PRO A 421 11.82 -15.78 15.61
N SER A 422 10.48 -15.85 15.54
CA SER A 422 9.73 -17.08 15.90
C SER A 422 9.62 -18.09 14.77
N LYS A 423 10.01 -17.72 13.54
CA LYS A 423 9.91 -18.54 12.33
C LYS A 423 8.48 -19.04 12.06
N SER A 424 7.50 -18.16 12.24
CA SER A 424 6.08 -18.49 12.15
C SER A 424 5.28 -17.47 11.34
N HIS A 425 4.13 -17.88 10.82
CA HIS A 425 3.20 -17.00 10.11
C HIS A 425 2.29 -16.23 11.09
N SER A 426 2.01 -14.97 10.79
CA SER A 426 0.89 -14.23 11.41
C SER A 426 -0.40 -14.53 10.65
N ILE A 427 -1.19 -15.50 11.13
CA ILE A 427 -2.36 -16.03 10.41
C ILE A 427 -3.64 -15.19 10.56
N GLU A 428 -3.59 -14.04 11.22
CA GLU A 428 -4.72 -13.12 11.29
C GLU A 428 -5.00 -12.45 9.94
N PHE A 429 -6.26 -12.08 9.69
CA PHE A 429 -6.64 -11.41 8.45
C PHE A 429 -6.10 -9.98 8.38
N TYR A 430 -5.31 -9.72 7.34
CA TYR A 430 -4.99 -8.39 6.83
C TYR A 430 -5.08 -8.44 5.29
N PRO A 431 -5.57 -7.39 4.59
CA PRO A 431 -5.61 -7.33 3.13
C PRO A 431 -4.27 -7.61 2.41
N SER A 432 -3.13 -7.50 3.10
CA SER A 432 -1.81 -7.82 2.56
C SER A 432 -1.72 -9.26 2.00
N ILE A 433 -2.52 -10.20 2.52
CA ILE A 433 -2.56 -11.59 2.03
C ILE A 433 -2.93 -11.72 0.53
N VAL A 434 -3.59 -10.70 -0.03
CA VAL A 434 -4.06 -10.68 -1.43
C VAL A 434 -3.04 -10.04 -2.37
N VAL A 435 -2.04 -9.32 -1.85
CA VAL A 435 -1.06 -8.60 -2.68
C VAL A 435 -0.30 -9.53 -3.64
N PRO A 436 0.04 -10.80 -3.30
CA PRO A 436 0.60 -11.73 -4.27
C PRO A 436 -0.30 -11.99 -5.50
N LEU A 437 -1.63 -11.93 -5.37
CA LEU A 437 -2.54 -11.99 -6.52
C LEU A 437 -2.48 -10.70 -7.34
N PHE A 438 -2.48 -9.55 -6.67
CA PHE A 438 -2.40 -8.22 -7.31
C PHE A 438 -1.15 -8.07 -8.19
N THR A 439 -0.02 -8.62 -7.73
CA THR A 439 1.29 -8.56 -8.40
C THR A 439 1.60 -9.79 -9.26
N GLU A 440 0.70 -10.78 -9.29
CA GLU A 440 0.89 -12.07 -9.97
C GLU A 440 2.19 -12.78 -9.57
N CYS A 441 2.67 -12.53 -8.35
CA CYS A 441 3.88 -13.13 -7.81
C CYS A 441 3.61 -14.49 -7.15
N TYR A 442 3.13 -15.43 -7.97
CA TYR A 442 2.94 -16.83 -7.61
C TYR A 442 3.12 -17.70 -8.86
N GLN A 443 3.17 -19.02 -8.68
CA GLN A 443 3.26 -19.95 -9.79
C GLN A 443 1.98 -19.87 -10.66
N PRO A 444 2.05 -19.43 -11.93
CA PRO A 444 0.87 -19.06 -12.73
C PRO A 444 -0.14 -20.19 -12.97
N LEU A 445 0.32 -21.44 -13.01
CA LEU A 445 -0.54 -22.61 -13.27
C LEU A 445 -1.40 -23.03 -12.07
N ASN A 446 -1.32 -22.33 -10.94
CA ASN A 446 -1.97 -22.73 -9.70
C ASN A 446 -3.25 -21.92 -9.42
N LEU A 447 -4.33 -22.25 -10.14
CA LEU A 447 -5.67 -21.66 -9.92
C LEU A 447 -6.17 -21.85 -8.48
N ALA A 448 -5.71 -22.88 -7.77
CA ALA A 448 -6.15 -23.19 -6.41
C ALA A 448 -5.77 -22.09 -5.40
N LYS A 449 -4.72 -21.30 -5.64
CA LYS A 449 -4.30 -20.23 -4.71
C LYS A 449 -5.31 -19.09 -4.62
N SER A 450 -5.89 -18.69 -5.77
CA SER A 450 -6.94 -17.66 -5.79
C SER A 450 -8.19 -18.11 -5.02
N HIS A 451 -8.59 -19.38 -5.18
CA HIS A 451 -9.67 -19.99 -4.40
C HIS A 451 -9.33 -20.12 -2.92
N GLY A 452 -8.08 -20.45 -2.58
CA GLY A 452 -7.59 -20.54 -1.20
C GLY A 452 -7.78 -19.22 -0.46
N ILE A 453 -7.32 -18.11 -1.04
CA ILE A 453 -7.49 -16.77 -0.47
C ILE A 453 -8.96 -16.42 -0.30
N VAL A 454 -9.79 -16.57 -1.36
CA VAL A 454 -11.21 -16.20 -1.26
C VAL A 454 -11.92 -17.04 -0.21
N ARG A 455 -11.57 -18.32 -0.07
CA ARG A 455 -12.07 -19.19 0.99
C ARG A 455 -11.64 -18.70 2.37
N PHE A 456 -10.35 -18.37 2.55
CA PHE A 456 -9.84 -17.82 3.80
C PHE A 456 -10.57 -16.52 4.17
N MET A 457 -10.70 -15.59 3.23
CA MET A 457 -11.39 -14.31 3.43
C MET A 457 -12.87 -14.51 3.77
N ASN A 458 -13.58 -15.39 3.08
CA ASN A 458 -14.96 -15.77 3.42
C ASN A 458 -15.05 -16.35 4.84
N ASN A 459 -14.18 -17.31 5.18
CA ASN A 459 -14.19 -17.97 6.49
C ASN A 459 -13.86 -16.99 7.64
N SER A 460 -13.00 -16.00 7.37
CA SER A 460 -12.66 -14.94 8.33
C SER A 460 -13.78 -13.91 8.51
N GLY A 461 -14.75 -13.83 7.59
CA GLY A 461 -15.76 -12.78 7.56
C GLY A 461 -15.28 -11.45 6.96
N ALA A 462 -14.13 -11.43 6.27
CA ALA A 462 -13.57 -10.21 5.67
C ALA A 462 -14.49 -9.58 4.60
N PHE A 463 -15.36 -10.37 3.97
CA PHE A 463 -16.30 -9.92 2.95
C PHE A 463 -17.68 -9.50 3.49
N ASP A 464 -17.92 -9.66 4.78
CA ASP A 464 -19.26 -9.46 5.37
C ASP A 464 -19.67 -7.99 5.47
N TYR A 465 -18.71 -7.08 5.31
CA TYR A 465 -18.92 -5.65 5.50
C TYR A 465 -19.49 -4.99 4.24
N PRO A 466 -20.53 -4.12 4.37
CA PRO A 466 -21.20 -3.49 3.25
C PRO A 466 -20.40 -2.37 2.59
N GLY A 467 -19.47 -1.73 3.31
CA GLY A 467 -18.67 -0.62 2.79
C GLY A 467 -17.39 -1.01 2.04
N GLY A 468 -17.08 -2.31 1.95
CA GLY A 468 -15.81 -2.83 1.44
C GLY A 468 -15.13 -3.73 2.46
N VAL A 469 -13.88 -4.11 2.20
CA VAL A 469 -13.08 -4.94 3.10
C VAL A 469 -12.32 -4.05 4.10
N PRO A 470 -12.37 -4.32 5.42
CA PRO A 470 -11.64 -3.56 6.42
C PRO A 470 -10.13 -3.91 6.40
N SER A 471 -9.30 -3.03 6.96
CA SER A 471 -7.85 -3.22 7.07
C SER A 471 -7.44 -4.35 8.00
N SER A 472 -8.30 -4.72 8.94
CA SER A 472 -8.18 -5.92 9.77
C SER A 472 -9.56 -6.30 10.32
N LEU A 473 -9.63 -7.39 11.08
CA LEU A 473 -10.82 -7.76 11.85
C LEU A 473 -10.66 -7.48 13.35
N THR A 474 -9.58 -6.80 13.75
CA THR A 474 -9.27 -6.53 15.16
C THR A 474 -10.10 -5.38 15.69
N VAL A 475 -11.07 -5.67 16.56
CA VAL A 475 -11.92 -4.65 17.20
C VAL A 475 -11.21 -4.00 18.39
N GLY A 476 -11.35 -2.68 18.52
CA GLY A 476 -10.94 -1.94 19.72
C GLY A 476 -9.47 -1.53 19.79
N SER A 477 -8.70 -1.63 18.69
CA SER A 477 -7.30 -1.17 18.66
C SER A 477 -7.15 0.36 18.66
N ASN A 478 -8.19 1.07 18.23
CA ASN A 478 -8.21 2.51 17.94
C ASN A 478 -7.16 2.97 16.91
N GLN A 479 -6.50 2.02 16.22
CA GLN A 479 -5.53 2.32 15.18
C GLN A 479 -6.22 2.54 13.84
N GLN A 480 -5.65 3.38 12.99
CA GLN A 480 -6.30 3.77 11.74
C GLN A 480 -6.23 2.68 10.65
N TRP A 481 -5.22 1.81 10.67
CA TRP A 481 -5.08 0.68 9.75
C TRP A 481 -5.61 -0.62 10.35
N ASP A 482 -6.73 -0.54 11.07
CA ASP A 482 -7.49 -1.66 11.61
C ASP A 482 -9.00 -1.44 11.45
N PHE A 483 -9.80 -2.45 11.83
CA PHE A 483 -11.25 -2.35 11.91
C PHE A 483 -11.69 -1.11 12.73
N PRO A 484 -12.71 -0.34 12.28
CA PRO A 484 -13.60 -0.60 11.15
C PRO A 484 -13.17 0.04 9.83
N ASN A 485 -11.94 0.57 9.75
CA ASN A 485 -11.53 1.35 8.58
C ASN A 485 -11.20 0.43 7.39
N GLY A 486 -11.72 0.77 6.22
CA GLY A 486 -11.28 0.31 4.92
C GLY A 486 -10.57 1.44 4.16
N TRP A 487 -9.50 1.08 3.45
CA TRP A 487 -8.66 2.03 2.71
C TRP A 487 -8.69 1.71 1.22
N SER A 488 -8.73 2.75 0.38
CA SER A 488 -8.82 2.58 -1.08
C SER A 488 -7.67 1.76 -1.67
N PRO A 489 -6.39 1.98 -1.29
CA PRO A 489 -5.29 1.12 -1.73
C PRO A 489 -5.54 -0.38 -1.50
N LEU A 490 -6.03 -0.75 -0.32
CA LEU A 490 -6.21 -2.14 0.08
C LEU A 490 -7.37 -2.79 -0.67
N ASN A 491 -8.52 -2.10 -0.71
CA ASN A 491 -9.68 -2.58 -1.47
C ASN A 491 -9.35 -2.69 -2.97
N HIS A 492 -8.61 -1.73 -3.52
CA HIS A 492 -8.17 -1.76 -4.90
C HIS A 492 -7.26 -2.95 -5.20
N MET A 493 -6.26 -3.22 -4.35
CA MET A 493 -5.38 -4.38 -4.53
C MET A 493 -6.15 -5.71 -4.45
N ILE A 494 -7.15 -5.82 -3.56
CA ILE A 494 -8.01 -7.01 -3.50
C ILE A 494 -8.80 -7.17 -4.81
N ILE A 495 -9.49 -6.11 -5.24
CA ILE A 495 -10.31 -6.12 -6.46
C ILE A 495 -9.45 -6.45 -7.67
N GLU A 496 -8.33 -5.75 -7.86
CA GLU A 496 -7.45 -5.97 -9.00
C GLU A 496 -6.77 -7.34 -8.97
N GLY A 497 -6.36 -7.83 -7.79
CA GLY A 497 -5.79 -9.17 -7.67
C GLY A 497 -6.76 -10.26 -8.09
N LEU A 498 -8.03 -10.14 -7.71
CA LEU A 498 -9.08 -11.08 -8.15
C LEU A 498 -9.44 -10.88 -9.63
N ARG A 499 -9.50 -9.65 -10.11
CA ARG A 499 -9.82 -9.32 -11.51
C ARG A 499 -8.76 -9.82 -12.50
N LYS A 500 -7.49 -9.76 -12.13
CA LYS A 500 -6.36 -10.23 -12.97
C LYS A 500 -6.22 -11.75 -12.99
N SER A 501 -6.87 -12.46 -12.06
CA SER A 501 -6.81 -13.93 -12.06
C SER A 501 -7.45 -14.52 -13.32
N ASP A 502 -6.94 -15.66 -13.79
CA ASP A 502 -7.49 -16.41 -14.93
C ASP A 502 -8.79 -17.16 -14.60
N ASN A 503 -9.45 -16.83 -13.48
CA ASN A 503 -10.60 -17.54 -12.96
C ASN A 503 -11.86 -16.68 -13.01
N ALA A 504 -12.84 -17.09 -13.82
CA ALA A 504 -14.09 -16.36 -14.01
C ALA A 504 -14.88 -16.12 -12.71
N GLN A 505 -14.83 -17.06 -11.75
CA GLN A 505 -15.50 -16.88 -10.45
C GLN A 505 -14.82 -15.78 -9.62
N MET A 506 -13.50 -15.72 -9.66
CA MET A 506 -12.73 -14.69 -8.96
C MET A 506 -12.91 -13.32 -9.63
N GLN A 507 -12.97 -13.28 -10.96
CA GLN A 507 -13.27 -12.06 -11.70
C GLN A 507 -14.67 -11.52 -11.40
N GLU A 508 -15.65 -12.40 -11.18
CA GLU A 508 -17.00 -11.99 -10.75
C GLU A 508 -17.00 -11.49 -9.30
N GLU A 509 -16.26 -12.14 -8.40
CA GLU A 509 -16.10 -11.66 -7.03
C GLU A 509 -15.41 -10.29 -6.97
N ALA A 510 -14.39 -10.07 -7.82
CA ALA A 510 -13.76 -8.78 -8.00
C ALA A 510 -14.78 -7.69 -8.38
N PHE A 511 -15.68 -7.99 -9.32
CA PHE A 511 -16.74 -7.07 -9.71
C PHE A 511 -17.71 -6.76 -8.57
N ARG A 512 -18.12 -7.77 -7.79
CA ARG A 512 -19.00 -7.56 -6.61
C ARG A 512 -18.35 -6.65 -5.59
N LEU A 513 -17.07 -6.85 -5.30
CA LEU A 513 -16.31 -5.99 -4.40
C LEU A 513 -16.12 -4.58 -4.97
N ALA A 514 -15.88 -4.45 -6.28
CA ALA A 514 -15.82 -3.15 -6.94
C ALA A 514 -17.16 -2.40 -6.83
N GLN A 515 -18.28 -3.05 -7.12
CA GLN A 515 -19.62 -2.49 -6.99
C GLN A 515 -19.89 -2.03 -5.56
N LYS A 516 -19.58 -2.88 -4.58
CA LYS A 516 -19.70 -2.58 -3.15
C LYS A 516 -18.88 -1.35 -2.73
N TRP A 517 -17.59 -1.32 -3.08
CA TRP A 517 -16.68 -0.21 -2.72
C TRP A 517 -17.10 1.11 -3.38
N VAL A 518 -17.43 1.08 -4.67
CA VAL A 518 -17.88 2.25 -5.45
C VAL A 518 -19.18 2.80 -4.89
N ASP A 519 -20.18 1.96 -4.60
CA ASP A 519 -21.44 2.41 -4.00
C ASP A 519 -21.26 3.03 -2.62
N GLY A 520 -20.42 2.43 -1.77
CA GLY A 520 -20.11 2.95 -0.44
C GLY A 520 -19.50 4.35 -0.50
N ASN A 521 -18.46 4.51 -1.32
CA ASN A 521 -17.79 5.80 -1.54
C ASN A 521 -18.74 6.83 -2.17
N TYR A 522 -19.55 6.42 -3.15
CA TYR A 522 -20.53 7.31 -3.79
C TYR A 522 -21.56 7.85 -2.80
N ARG A 523 -22.08 6.99 -1.92
CA ARG A 523 -23.03 7.40 -0.87
C ARG A 523 -22.42 8.39 0.11
N VAL A 524 -21.18 8.15 0.55
CA VAL A 524 -20.46 9.09 1.42
C VAL A 524 -20.24 10.42 0.71
N PHE A 525 -19.82 10.39 -0.56
CA PHE A 525 -19.64 11.59 -1.37
C PHE A 525 -20.95 12.37 -1.51
N LYS A 526 -22.08 11.70 -1.77
CA LYS A 526 -23.40 12.34 -1.87
C LYS A 526 -23.88 12.94 -0.54
N LYS A 527 -23.54 12.31 0.61
CA LYS A 527 -23.90 12.78 1.95
C LYS A 527 -23.03 13.96 2.40
N THR A 528 -21.73 13.90 2.13
CA THR A 528 -20.74 14.83 2.69
C THR A 528 -20.30 15.91 1.72
N GLY A 529 -20.30 15.63 0.41
CA GLY A 529 -19.72 16.49 -0.64
C GLY A 529 -18.23 16.27 -0.89
N HIS A 530 -17.59 15.35 -0.14
CA HIS A 530 -16.14 15.15 -0.16
C HIS A 530 -15.77 13.67 -0.33
N MET A 531 -14.58 13.44 -0.87
CA MET A 531 -13.90 12.14 -0.82
C MET A 531 -12.95 12.13 0.37
N TRP A 532 -12.82 10.98 1.01
CA TRP A 532 -12.09 10.84 2.28
C TRP A 532 -10.88 9.92 2.14
N GLU A 533 -9.91 10.13 3.02
CA GLU A 533 -8.70 9.31 3.17
C GLU A 533 -9.04 7.82 3.38
N LYS A 534 -10.00 7.55 4.27
CA LYS A 534 -10.42 6.22 4.73
C LYS A 534 -11.91 6.21 5.11
N TYR A 535 -12.51 5.03 5.14
CA TYR A 535 -13.95 4.86 5.35
C TYR A 535 -14.23 3.83 6.44
N ASP A 536 -15.19 4.09 7.32
CA ASP A 536 -15.78 3.05 8.16
C ASP A 536 -16.63 2.13 7.25
N VAL A 537 -16.21 0.87 7.11
CA VAL A 537 -16.88 -0.08 6.20
C VAL A 537 -17.99 -0.88 6.87
N SER A 538 -18.18 -0.74 8.18
CA SER A 538 -19.10 -1.57 8.96
C SER A 538 -20.57 -1.19 8.76
N GLY A 539 -20.86 0.09 8.50
CA GLY A 539 -22.21 0.62 8.31
C GLY A 539 -22.79 0.40 6.92
N THR A 540 -24.12 0.17 6.83
CA THR A 540 -24.86 0.05 5.56
C THR A 540 -24.81 1.30 4.67
N VAL A 541 -24.62 2.46 5.31
CA VAL A 541 -24.12 3.68 4.69
C VAL A 541 -22.77 3.95 5.33
N PRO A 542 -21.65 3.74 4.60
CA PRO A 542 -20.32 4.02 5.11
C PRO A 542 -20.19 5.48 5.57
N GLU A 543 -19.31 5.72 6.52
CA GLU A 543 -18.97 7.06 7.03
C GLU A 543 -17.48 7.32 6.84
N PRO A 544 -17.01 8.58 6.93
CA PRO A 544 -15.58 8.85 7.03
C PRO A 544 -14.98 8.06 8.21
N GLY A 545 -13.87 7.37 7.97
CA GLY A 545 -13.21 6.57 9.00
C GLY A 545 -12.53 7.42 10.08
N ALA A 546 -12.02 6.78 11.12
CA ALA A 546 -11.46 7.46 12.30
C ALA A 546 -10.23 6.72 12.88
N GLY A 547 -9.71 7.19 14.02
CA GLY A 547 -8.60 6.54 14.74
C GLY A 547 -7.20 6.93 14.22
N GLY A 548 -6.17 6.45 14.91
CA GLY A 548 -4.77 6.83 14.68
C GLY A 548 -4.37 8.13 15.40
N GLU A 549 -3.26 8.74 14.96
CA GLU A 549 -2.64 9.90 15.61
C GLU A 549 -3.21 11.26 15.16
N TYR A 550 -4.06 11.29 14.13
CA TYR A 550 -4.62 12.52 13.56
C TYR A 550 -6.05 12.33 13.03
N VAL A 551 -6.77 13.45 12.86
CA VAL A 551 -8.14 13.47 12.33
C VAL A 551 -8.17 13.06 10.86
N VAL A 552 -9.24 12.41 10.41
CA VAL A 552 -9.40 11.99 9.00
C VAL A 552 -9.31 13.17 8.03
N GLN A 553 -8.69 12.95 6.87
CA GLN A 553 -8.45 13.99 5.87
C GLN A 553 -9.43 13.93 4.68
N GLU A 554 -9.74 15.10 4.14
CA GLU A 554 -10.51 15.26 2.90
C GLU A 554 -9.59 15.34 1.66
N GLY A 555 -10.12 14.95 0.50
CA GLY A 555 -9.44 15.08 -0.79
C GLY A 555 -9.86 13.97 -1.75
N PHE A 556 -9.49 12.71 -1.56
CA PHE A 556 -8.14 12.29 -1.15
C PHE A 556 -7.50 11.57 -2.34
N GLY A 557 -6.23 11.85 -2.62
CA GLY A 557 -5.56 11.51 -3.89
C GLY A 557 -5.71 10.05 -4.32
N TRP A 558 -5.37 9.09 -3.44
CA TRP A 558 -5.57 7.67 -3.79
C TRP A 558 -7.04 7.29 -3.95
N THR A 559 -7.96 7.95 -3.24
CA THR A 559 -9.37 7.53 -3.19
C THR A 559 -10.00 7.91 -4.51
N ASN A 560 -9.71 9.14 -4.94
CA ASN A 560 -10.09 9.66 -6.25
C ASN A 560 -9.50 8.78 -7.36
N GLY A 561 -8.23 8.44 -7.25
CA GLY A 561 -7.53 7.61 -8.22
C GLY A 561 -8.08 6.21 -8.36
N VAL A 562 -8.35 5.54 -7.23
CA VAL A 562 -8.98 4.21 -7.18
C VAL A 562 -10.38 4.24 -7.78
N ILE A 563 -11.22 5.21 -7.39
CA ILE A 563 -12.60 5.27 -7.90
C ILE A 563 -12.60 5.55 -9.41
N LEU A 564 -11.82 6.50 -9.90
CA LEU A 564 -11.70 6.77 -11.34
C LEU A 564 -11.20 5.54 -12.11
N ASN A 565 -10.24 4.80 -11.54
CA ASN A 565 -9.78 3.55 -12.12
C ASN A 565 -10.89 2.48 -12.17
N LEU A 566 -11.62 2.26 -11.08
CA LEU A 566 -12.70 1.25 -11.05
C LEU A 566 -13.86 1.62 -11.98
N LEU A 567 -14.26 2.89 -12.00
CA LEU A 567 -15.32 3.40 -12.87
C LEU A 567 -14.97 3.22 -14.35
N THR A 568 -13.70 3.42 -14.73
CA THR A 568 -13.26 3.21 -16.11
C THR A 568 -13.04 1.73 -16.44
N THR A 569 -12.55 0.91 -15.50
CA THR A 569 -12.38 -0.53 -15.67
C THR A 569 -13.73 -1.25 -15.89
N TYR A 570 -14.76 -0.88 -15.13
CA TYR A 570 -16.09 -1.50 -15.18
C TYR A 570 -17.15 -0.57 -15.77
N TYR A 571 -16.76 0.31 -16.71
CA TYR A 571 -17.58 1.41 -17.26
C TYR A 571 -18.96 0.99 -17.78
N ASN A 572 -19.09 -0.24 -18.28
CA ASN A 572 -20.33 -0.79 -18.82
C ASN A 572 -21.15 -1.61 -17.81
N ARG A 573 -20.56 -2.01 -16.67
CA ARG A 573 -21.17 -2.91 -15.68
C ARG A 573 -21.59 -2.21 -14.38
N LEU A 574 -20.77 -1.29 -13.87
CA LEU A 574 -21.09 -0.57 -12.62
C LEU A 574 -22.35 0.29 -12.78
N ARG A 575 -23.22 0.25 -11.78
CA ARG A 575 -24.44 1.07 -11.68
C ARG A 575 -24.57 1.62 -10.27
N VAL A 576 -25.26 2.73 -10.09
CA VAL A 576 -25.66 3.15 -8.74
C VAL A 576 -26.66 2.13 -8.18
N SER A 577 -26.33 1.48 -7.06
CA SER A 577 -27.28 0.58 -6.41
C SER A 577 -28.50 1.35 -5.88
N PRO A 578 -29.74 0.88 -6.13
CA PRO A 578 -30.95 1.50 -5.58
C PRO A 578 -30.87 1.62 -4.06
N VAL A 579 -31.33 2.74 -3.52
CA VAL A 579 -31.53 2.87 -2.07
C VAL A 579 -32.69 1.94 -1.71
N MET A 580 -32.40 0.82 -1.06
CA MET A 580 -33.44 0.01 -0.43
C MET A 580 -34.02 0.83 0.71
N ASN A 581 -35.13 1.55 0.45
CA ASN A 581 -35.92 2.15 1.50
C ASN A 581 -36.44 1.02 2.39
N GLY A 582 -35.91 0.95 3.61
CA GLY A 582 -36.36 0.03 4.63
C GLY A 582 -37.79 0.35 5.05
N SER A 583 -38.77 -0.20 4.33
CA SER A 583 -40.13 -0.40 4.81
C SER A 583 -40.63 -1.71 4.21
N GLY A 584 -40.42 -2.80 4.94
CA GLY A 584 -40.86 -4.13 4.50
C GLY A 584 -40.23 -5.22 5.35
N THR A 585 -40.70 -5.37 6.59
CA THR A 585 -40.54 -6.61 7.34
C THR A 585 -41.13 -7.76 6.51
N ASN A 586 -40.28 -8.60 5.93
CA ASN A 586 -40.69 -9.92 5.47
C ASN A 586 -39.81 -10.96 6.17
N HIS A 587 -40.31 -11.42 7.32
CA HIS A 587 -40.02 -12.76 7.80
C HIS A 587 -40.46 -13.76 6.73
N LEU A 588 -39.52 -14.39 6.04
CA LEU A 588 -39.79 -15.66 5.36
C LEU A 588 -39.33 -16.79 6.27
N SER A 589 -40.26 -17.18 7.14
CA SER A 589 -40.24 -18.47 7.82
C SER A 589 -40.28 -19.60 6.79
N ARG A 590 -39.33 -20.53 6.90
CA ARG A 590 -39.40 -21.84 6.24
C ARG A 590 -40.65 -22.58 6.74
N THR A 591 -41.51 -23.01 5.85
CA THR A 591 -42.49 -24.06 6.17
C THR A 591 -42.51 -25.07 5.03
N LEU A 592 -42.07 -26.29 5.37
CA LEU A 592 -42.24 -27.51 4.60
C LEU A 592 -43.71 -27.90 4.58
N ALA A 593 -44.24 -28.26 3.40
CA ALA A 593 -45.45 -29.07 3.30
C ALA A 593 -45.33 -30.02 2.10
N MET A 594 -45.31 -31.32 2.42
CA MET A 594 -45.55 -32.43 1.50
C MET A 594 -47.05 -32.57 1.26
N SER A 595 -47.49 -32.80 0.01
CA SER A 595 -48.52 -33.81 -0.28
C SER A 595 -48.62 -34.10 -1.78
N SER A 596 -48.66 -35.40 -2.06
CA SER A 596 -48.90 -36.15 -3.29
C SER A 596 -50.28 -35.94 -3.95
N SER A 597 -50.40 -35.98 -5.29
CA SER A 597 -50.74 -37.20 -6.07
C SER A 597 -51.33 -36.91 -7.49
N SER A 598 -50.74 -37.61 -8.47
CA SER A 598 -51.32 -38.34 -9.64
C SER A 598 -52.02 -37.68 -10.85
N SER A 599 -51.34 -37.87 -12.01
CA SER A 599 -51.82 -38.26 -13.36
C SER A 599 -52.54 -37.20 -14.22
N THR A 600 -52.17 -36.95 -15.49
CA THR A 600 -52.01 -37.90 -16.63
C THR A 600 -51.08 -37.34 -17.73
N ARG A 601 -50.47 -38.26 -18.49
CA ARG A 601 -49.49 -38.05 -19.57
C ARG A 601 -50.14 -37.68 -20.92
N SER A 602 -49.44 -36.87 -21.73
CA SER A 602 -49.32 -37.08 -23.18
C SER A 602 -47.96 -36.60 -23.70
N HIS A 603 -47.34 -37.43 -24.54
CA HIS A 603 -45.94 -37.42 -25.01
C HIS A 603 -45.52 -36.29 -25.97
N ARG A 604 -44.28 -35.79 -25.82
CA ARG A 604 -43.15 -36.03 -26.76
C ARG A 604 -41.81 -35.51 -26.18
N PRO A 605 -40.65 -36.11 -26.52
CA PRO A 605 -39.43 -36.06 -25.72
C PRO A 605 -38.42 -35.01 -26.21
N ARG A 606 -37.78 -34.29 -25.27
CA ARG A 606 -36.42 -33.76 -25.44
C ARG A 606 -35.55 -34.35 -24.34
N ALA A 607 -34.50 -35.01 -24.78
CA ALA A 607 -33.61 -35.84 -23.98
C ALA A 607 -32.84 -35.02 -22.94
N ALA A 608 -32.89 -35.48 -21.70
CA ALA A 608 -31.77 -35.38 -20.78
C ALA A 608 -30.69 -36.36 -21.24
N LEU A 609 -29.45 -35.89 -21.30
CA LEU A 609 -28.25 -36.72 -21.27
C LEU A 609 -27.15 -35.92 -20.55
N SER A 610 -26.89 -36.35 -19.30
CA SER A 610 -25.68 -36.24 -18.47
C SER A 610 -24.79 -34.99 -18.66
N ASP A 611 -24.55 -34.13 -17.68
CA ASP A 611 -24.01 -34.47 -16.34
C ASP A 611 -22.88 -35.51 -16.40
N HIS A 612 -21.81 -35.20 -17.15
CA HIS A 612 -20.46 -35.76 -17.02
C HIS A 612 -19.49 -35.16 -18.06
N MET A 613 -19.10 -33.88 -17.92
CA MET A 613 -17.81 -33.39 -18.46
C MET A 613 -17.24 -32.28 -17.57
N ALA A 614 -17.20 -32.53 -16.26
CA ALA A 614 -16.13 -31.97 -15.44
C ALA A 614 -14.86 -32.78 -15.72
N HIS A 615 -13.76 -32.08 -15.97
CA HIS A 615 -12.38 -32.57 -15.85
C HIS A 615 -12.09 -33.94 -16.46
N ARG A 616 -11.74 -33.96 -17.74
CA ARG A 616 -10.75 -34.94 -18.21
C ARG A 616 -9.47 -34.18 -18.53
N PRO A 617 -8.34 -34.49 -17.86
CA PRO A 617 -7.04 -34.03 -18.30
C PRO A 617 -6.84 -34.45 -19.77
N CYS A 618 -6.12 -33.65 -20.53
CA CYS A 618 -5.71 -34.07 -21.87
C CYS A 618 -5.00 -35.42 -21.77
N ILE A 619 -5.44 -36.41 -22.56
CA ILE A 619 -4.88 -37.78 -22.51
C ILE A 619 -3.37 -37.77 -22.76
N ILE A 620 -2.86 -36.83 -23.57
CA ILE A 620 -1.42 -36.67 -23.81
C ILE A 620 -0.70 -36.26 -22.51
N ASP A 621 -1.32 -35.42 -21.68
CA ASP A 621 -0.76 -34.99 -20.39
C ASP A 621 -0.81 -36.11 -19.32
N GLU A 622 -1.78 -37.03 -19.40
CA GLU A 622 -1.80 -38.25 -18.57
C GLU A 622 -0.80 -39.31 -19.03
N VAL A 623 -0.60 -39.46 -20.34
CA VAL A 623 0.41 -40.35 -20.91
C VAL A 623 1.83 -39.85 -20.59
N MET A 624 2.05 -38.53 -20.57
CA MET A 624 3.30 -37.91 -20.10
C MET A 624 3.65 -38.25 -18.65
N LYS A 625 2.64 -38.46 -17.80
CA LYS A 625 2.81 -38.86 -16.39
C LYS A 625 3.09 -40.37 -16.22
N SER A 626 2.72 -41.21 -17.19
CA SER A 626 2.76 -42.67 -17.05
C SER A 626 3.77 -43.40 -17.94
N LEU A 627 4.33 -42.78 -19.00
CA LEU A 627 5.30 -43.43 -19.88
C LEU A 627 6.35 -42.46 -20.47
N CYS A 628 7.64 -42.67 -20.17
CA CYS A 628 8.75 -42.81 -21.15
C CYS A 628 10.16 -42.60 -20.54
N ASN A 629 11.02 -43.61 -20.73
CA ASN A 629 12.44 -43.64 -20.36
C ASN A 629 13.39 -43.03 -21.42
N SER A 630 12.89 -42.28 -22.40
CA SER A 630 13.73 -41.61 -23.41
C SER A 630 13.39 -40.13 -23.59
N ALA A 631 14.41 -39.27 -23.65
CA ALA A 631 14.27 -37.82 -23.78
C ALA A 631 13.58 -37.40 -25.10
N LYS A 632 13.80 -38.13 -26.20
CA LYS A 632 13.17 -37.87 -27.50
C LYS A 632 11.65 -38.08 -27.47
N SER A 633 11.16 -39.08 -26.74
CA SER A 633 9.73 -39.36 -26.63
C SER A 633 9.00 -38.28 -25.82
N ARG A 634 9.61 -37.76 -24.75
CA ARG A 634 9.05 -36.65 -23.95
C ARG A 634 8.97 -35.36 -24.75
N GLN A 635 9.99 -35.05 -25.55
CA GLN A 635 9.97 -33.86 -26.39
C GLN A 635 8.86 -33.91 -27.44
N ARG A 636 8.65 -35.07 -28.10
CA ARG A 636 7.54 -35.24 -29.04
C ARG A 636 6.17 -35.11 -28.37
N LEU A 637 5.95 -35.77 -27.23
CA LEU A 637 4.69 -35.68 -26.48
C LEU A 637 4.42 -34.25 -25.97
N PHE A 638 5.46 -33.53 -25.55
CA PHE A 638 5.35 -32.12 -25.18
C PHE A 638 4.90 -31.24 -26.35
N LEU A 639 5.48 -31.42 -27.54
CA LEU A 639 5.05 -30.68 -28.74
C LEU A 639 3.61 -31.04 -29.15
N CYS A 640 3.21 -32.31 -29.04
CA CYS A 640 1.82 -32.71 -29.31
C CYS A 640 0.84 -32.10 -28.30
N SER A 641 1.19 -32.07 -27.00
CA SER A 641 0.37 -31.40 -25.97
C SER A 641 0.28 -29.90 -26.23
N PHE A 642 1.38 -29.27 -26.64
CA PHE A 642 1.36 -27.85 -27.03
C PHE A 642 0.45 -27.61 -28.24
N ILE A 643 0.42 -28.47 -29.25
CA ILE A 643 -0.42 -28.26 -30.44
C ILE A 643 -1.90 -28.56 -30.17
N TYR A 644 -2.19 -29.66 -29.48
CA TYR A 644 -3.57 -30.19 -29.38
C TYR A 644 -4.26 -29.93 -28.04
N CYS A 645 -3.53 -29.50 -27.02
CA CYS A 645 -4.09 -29.36 -25.67
C CYS A 645 -3.93 -27.95 -25.06
N SER A 646 -2.88 -27.19 -25.37
CA SER A 646 -2.60 -25.96 -24.58
C SER A 646 -1.94 -24.78 -25.30
N GLY A 647 -1.49 -24.92 -26.55
CA GLY A 647 -0.73 -23.88 -27.25
C GLY A 647 -1.57 -22.93 -28.11
N GLU A 648 -0.89 -21.89 -28.60
CA GLU A 648 -1.49 -20.77 -29.33
C GLU A 648 -2.26 -21.20 -30.59
N LEU A 649 -1.90 -22.32 -31.23
CA LEU A 649 -2.60 -22.80 -32.41
C LEU A 649 -4.02 -23.32 -32.09
N LEU A 650 -4.17 -24.12 -31.03
CA LEU A 650 -5.48 -24.56 -30.55
C LEU A 650 -6.34 -23.36 -30.13
N ARG A 651 -5.71 -22.40 -29.45
CA ARG A 651 -6.38 -21.16 -29.02
C ARG A 651 -6.86 -20.34 -30.21
N ALA A 652 -6.02 -20.15 -31.22
CA ALA A 652 -6.36 -19.42 -32.45
C ALA A 652 -7.48 -20.12 -33.24
N VAL A 653 -7.43 -21.44 -33.39
CA VAL A 653 -8.47 -22.23 -34.08
C VAL A 653 -9.84 -22.07 -33.40
N ASN A 654 -9.87 -22.10 -32.06
CA ASN A 654 -11.09 -21.94 -31.29
C ASN A 654 -11.60 -20.49 -31.29
N ILE A 655 -10.73 -19.49 -31.14
CA ILE A 655 -11.11 -18.07 -31.13
C ILE A 655 -11.67 -17.63 -32.49
N HIS A 656 -11.07 -18.11 -33.59
CA HIS A 656 -11.48 -17.73 -34.94
C HIS A 656 -12.58 -18.62 -35.52
N GLY A 657 -13.08 -19.61 -34.76
CA GLY A 657 -14.19 -20.47 -35.18
C GLY A 657 -13.94 -21.23 -36.48
N ILE A 658 -12.69 -21.68 -36.71
CA ILE A 658 -12.26 -22.31 -37.97
C ILE A 658 -13.05 -23.60 -38.27
N TYR A 659 -13.50 -24.30 -37.22
CA TYR A 659 -14.35 -25.48 -37.31
C TYR A 659 -15.59 -25.31 -36.42
N ASN A 660 -16.67 -26.02 -36.76
CA ASN A 660 -17.94 -25.96 -36.05
C ASN A 660 -17.86 -26.48 -34.60
N ASP A 661 -16.81 -27.23 -34.27
CA ASP A 661 -16.51 -27.69 -32.92
C ASP A 661 -14.99 -27.81 -32.71
N SER A 662 -14.58 -27.79 -31.45
CA SER A 662 -13.16 -27.94 -31.05
C SER A 662 -12.64 -29.37 -31.27
N LYS A 663 -13.51 -30.37 -31.40
CA LYS A 663 -13.12 -31.78 -31.58
C LYS A 663 -12.50 -32.01 -32.96
N THR A 664 -13.05 -31.36 -33.98
CA THR A 664 -12.66 -31.49 -35.39
C THR A 664 -11.18 -31.20 -35.59
N PHE A 665 -10.63 -30.17 -34.93
CA PHE A 665 -9.21 -29.85 -35.00
C PHE A 665 -8.34 -30.85 -34.23
N VAL A 666 -8.77 -31.25 -33.03
CA VAL A 666 -8.03 -32.17 -32.15
C VAL A 666 -7.92 -33.58 -32.73
N ASP A 667 -8.90 -33.99 -33.56
CA ASP A 667 -8.88 -35.27 -34.27
C ASP A 667 -8.02 -35.26 -35.55
N MET A 668 -7.50 -34.10 -35.99
CA MET A 668 -6.73 -34.03 -37.24
C MET A 668 -5.36 -34.67 -37.07
N PRO A 669 -4.98 -35.66 -37.91
CA PRO A 669 -3.65 -36.22 -37.86
C PRO A 669 -2.62 -35.22 -38.42
N MET A 670 -1.47 -35.09 -37.72
CA MET A 670 -0.36 -34.30 -38.24
C MET A 670 0.20 -34.95 -39.51
N LYS A 671 0.35 -34.16 -40.58
CA LYS A 671 0.96 -34.63 -41.84
C LYS A 671 2.49 -34.80 -41.75
N GLN A 672 3.14 -34.22 -40.73
CA GLN A 672 4.60 -34.25 -40.52
C GLN A 672 4.94 -34.45 -39.03
N ASP A 673 6.17 -34.88 -38.76
CA ASP A 673 6.66 -35.08 -37.39
C ASP A 673 6.62 -33.77 -36.58
N PRO A 674 6.07 -33.75 -35.36
CA PRO A 674 6.04 -32.56 -34.50
C PRO A 674 7.41 -31.88 -34.33
N GLY A 675 8.51 -32.65 -34.34
CA GLY A 675 9.87 -32.10 -34.26
C GLY A 675 10.25 -31.16 -35.41
N SER A 676 9.51 -31.20 -36.52
CA SER A 676 9.70 -30.36 -37.71
C SER A 676 9.08 -28.97 -37.56
N PHE A 677 8.23 -28.73 -36.55
CA PHE A 677 7.57 -27.44 -36.29
C PHE A 677 8.49 -26.35 -35.73
N HIS A 678 9.79 -26.63 -35.60
CA HIS A 678 10.78 -25.73 -35.01
C HIS A 678 11.04 -24.44 -35.80
N PHE A 679 10.33 -24.20 -36.91
CA PHE A 679 10.62 -23.11 -37.86
C PHE A 679 9.43 -22.19 -38.19
N LEU A 680 8.25 -22.36 -37.58
CA LEU A 680 7.05 -21.60 -37.99
C LEU A 680 6.54 -20.57 -36.97
N PHE A 681 7.27 -20.29 -35.88
CA PHE A 681 6.87 -19.31 -34.87
C PHE A 681 8.00 -18.35 -34.44
N ASN A 682 8.94 -18.06 -35.34
CA ASN A 682 9.84 -16.91 -35.20
C ASN A 682 9.30 -15.70 -35.97
#